data_AF-Q5WL39-F1
#
_entry.id   AF-Q5WL39-F1
#
_cell.length_a   1.000
_cell.length_b   1.000
_cell.length_c   1.000
_cell.angle_alpha   90.00
_cell.angle_beta   90.00
_cell.angle_gamma   90.00
#
_symmetry.space_group_name_H-M   'P 1'
#
loop_
_entity.id
_entity.type
_entity.pdbx_description
1 polymer ?
#
loop_
_entity_poly.entity_id
_entity_poly.type
_entity_poly.pdbx_seq_one_letter_code
_entity_poly.pdbx_strand_id
1 'polypeptide(L)'
;MGEYRLAVDIGASSGRVMAGKISEAGIDLQEVYRFDNQAQLMGGHYCWDVDHLFGEIKKGIRVAVQSGLQPVSIGMNTWAVDFVLLDEKGERLTDAISYRDPRTNGVMEGVIETYGKKALYERTGIAFQPFNTLYQLLALKKQNPELLEQAHAFLMVPDYFHFLLTGVKVNEYTNATTTQLVNVHTKDWDRQLLKEFGLPCGMFQPLQHPGTKIGSLTESMEKELGVQLEVIVPATHDTASAIAALPEKQTSVYISSGTWSLIGIENRTPICSQQAMAANFTNEGGVGSRIRFLKNIMGLWMIQEVQRLLPGHWSFSQLAQAASESTYTGEIDVDQHRFLKPENMIEEIQQACREKGLAVPESPGDLAKCIYDSLIASYDKAVTEIEAISGKPYEQIHIIGGGALNKEINQRLANRTNKTVIAGPTEATAVGNLLVQAIADGELSRIEEGRALVRTAFPVTYFLPQRSESHVSSRFESAKVQYEQLGIDVEAAFAKVKQVPISVHCWQGDDLHGTEVIANELSGGIDVTGNHPGRARNGEELRRDLEKALSLIPGKHRVNLHAMYAETDSVPIERDQLKTEHFEKWVKWAKSLGIGLDFNPTVFSHPKAADGLTLAHPDEEIRTFWINHCKACRKIAAYFGEQLGTPSLVNIWVPDGYKDTPSDRLTPRKRLKESLDAIYADEYDPMLVLDTVESKLFGIGSEAYVVGSHEFYLNYANQNNKLYLLDTGHFHPTEVVSNKLSAMLLFHDQLALHVSRPVRWDSDHVVTFDDELREIAIELVRNDALGNIHIGLDFFDASINRVAAWAIGTRNMAKALLYAALMPHRHLKQLQDEGDFTSRLAMQEQLKTYPFGDMWDEYCKRQGVPTETEWLDVVKEYEQQVQLKRESEKAKQR
;
A
#
# COMPACT_ATOMS: atom_id res chain seq x y z
N MET A 1 32.12 -22.50 24.09
CA MET A 1 32.38 -21.05 24.24
C MET A 1 32.59 -20.52 22.83
N GLY A 2 31.77 -19.57 22.38
CA GLY A 2 31.85 -19.06 21.01
C GLY A 2 32.86 -17.92 20.93
N GLU A 3 33.68 -17.93 19.89
CA GLU A 3 34.61 -16.85 19.57
C GLU A 3 33.81 -15.60 19.17
N TYR A 4 34.04 -14.48 19.85
CA TYR A 4 33.39 -13.19 19.55
C TYR A 4 34.30 -12.35 18.65
N ARG A 5 33.72 -11.45 17.86
CA ARG A 5 34.46 -10.41 17.14
C ARG A 5 34.06 -9.05 17.67
N LEU A 6 35.01 -8.12 17.70
CA LEU A 6 34.74 -6.73 18.09
C LEU A 6 34.53 -5.86 16.85
N ALA A 7 33.48 -5.07 16.86
CA ALA A 7 33.25 -4.00 15.90
C ALA A 7 33.27 -2.67 16.64
N VAL A 8 34.21 -1.81 16.26
CA VAL A 8 34.28 -0.43 16.74
C VAL A 8 33.62 0.47 15.73
N ASP A 9 32.58 1.18 16.15
CA ASP A 9 31.83 2.12 15.33
C ASP A 9 31.90 3.51 15.97
N ILE A 10 32.59 4.45 15.31
CA ILE A 10 32.76 5.82 15.81
C ILE A 10 32.13 6.81 14.84
N GLY A 11 30.97 7.34 15.21
CA GLY A 11 30.30 8.42 14.48
C GLY A 11 30.71 9.81 14.99
N ALA A 12 30.14 10.83 14.37
CA ALA A 12 30.44 12.24 14.68
C ALA A 12 29.95 12.72 16.06
N SER A 13 29.06 11.97 16.72
CA SER A 13 28.45 12.34 18.02
C SER A 13 28.74 11.33 19.14
N SER A 14 29.05 10.08 18.79
CA SER A 14 29.28 8.99 19.74
C SER A 14 30.11 7.89 19.11
N GLY A 15 30.83 7.14 19.93
CA GLY A 15 31.44 5.88 19.54
C GLY A 15 31.01 4.72 20.41
N ARG A 16 31.17 3.51 19.90
CA ARG A 16 30.80 2.28 20.59
C ARG A 16 31.66 1.09 20.16
N VAL A 17 31.83 0.17 21.10
CA VAL A 17 32.41 -1.14 20.87
C VAL A 17 31.31 -2.18 21.02
N MET A 18 31.06 -2.90 19.95
CA MET A 18 30.09 -3.99 19.89
C MET A 18 30.84 -5.30 19.85
N ALA A 19 30.34 -6.31 20.56
CA ALA A 19 30.81 -7.68 20.39
C ALA A 19 29.72 -8.47 19.68
N GLY A 20 30.09 -9.26 18.68
CA GLY A 20 29.14 -10.10 17.99
C GLY A 20 29.69 -11.44 17.58
N LYS A 21 28.77 -12.38 17.40
CA LYS A 21 29.04 -13.74 16.94
C LYS A 21 28.13 -14.03 15.76
N ILE A 22 28.71 -14.55 14.68
CA ILE A 22 27.98 -14.96 13.48
C ILE A 22 27.97 -16.48 13.43
N SER A 23 26.82 -17.05 13.08
CA SER A 23 26.65 -18.49 12.87
C SER A 23 25.49 -18.75 11.91
N GLU A 24 25.35 -19.96 11.40
CA GLU A 24 24.16 -20.35 10.62
C GLU A 24 22.85 -20.16 11.40
N ALA A 25 22.88 -20.22 12.73
CA ALA A 25 21.71 -20.03 13.59
C ALA A 25 21.29 -18.55 13.75
N GLY A 26 22.12 -17.59 13.33
CA GLY A 26 21.84 -16.16 13.44
C GLY A 26 23.02 -15.32 13.91
N ILE A 27 22.73 -14.07 14.25
CA ILE A 27 23.69 -13.06 14.69
C ILE A 27 23.39 -12.71 16.15
N ASP A 28 24.35 -12.95 17.03
CA ASP A 28 24.33 -12.48 18.41
C ASP A 28 25.13 -11.18 18.50
N LEU A 29 24.56 -10.14 19.11
CA LEU A 29 25.13 -8.80 19.16
C LEU A 29 24.89 -8.18 20.53
N GLN A 30 25.95 -7.66 21.14
CA GLN A 30 25.87 -6.92 22.39
C GLN A 30 26.70 -5.63 22.34
N GLU A 31 26.17 -4.57 22.93
CA GLU A 31 26.91 -3.34 23.21
C GLU A 31 27.80 -3.56 24.43
N VAL A 32 29.12 -3.43 24.23
CA VAL A 32 30.11 -3.61 25.30
C VAL A 32 30.44 -2.28 25.95
N TYR A 33 30.59 -1.23 25.14
CA TYR A 33 31.05 0.06 25.60
C TYR A 33 30.54 1.16 24.68
N ARG A 34 30.17 2.31 25.24
CA ARG A 34 29.71 3.50 24.52
C ARG A 34 30.32 4.75 25.15
N PHE A 35 30.67 5.71 24.32
CA PHE A 35 31.27 6.98 24.70
C PHE A 35 30.82 8.10 23.76
N ASP A 36 30.92 9.34 24.23
CA ASP A 36 30.58 10.53 23.44
C ASP A 36 31.75 10.92 22.52
N ASN A 37 31.46 11.50 21.36
CA ASN A 37 32.46 12.05 20.46
C ASN A 37 32.01 13.42 19.95
N GLN A 38 32.89 14.41 19.97
CA GLN A 38 32.63 15.74 19.41
C GLN A 38 33.94 16.36 18.91
N ALA A 39 33.86 17.11 17.80
CA ALA A 39 34.97 17.91 17.34
C ALA A 39 35.21 19.09 18.31
N GLN A 40 36.45 19.23 18.76
CA GLN A 40 36.88 20.24 19.73
C GLN A 40 37.68 21.34 19.03
N LEU A 41 37.56 22.57 19.53
CA LEU A 41 38.37 23.67 19.01
C LEU A 41 39.79 23.57 19.58
N MET A 42 40.75 23.18 18.73
CA MET A 42 42.17 23.01 19.09
C MET A 42 43.02 23.79 18.08
N GLY A 43 43.90 24.67 18.58
CA GLY A 43 44.78 25.45 17.69
C GLY A 43 44.06 26.35 16.68
N GLY A 44 42.81 26.74 16.94
CA GLY A 44 41.99 27.54 16.01
C GLY A 44 41.23 26.73 14.97
N HIS A 45 41.35 25.40 14.98
CA HIS A 45 40.62 24.49 14.10
C HIS A 45 39.70 23.56 14.90
N TYR A 46 38.58 23.14 14.31
CA TYR A 46 37.77 22.06 14.86
C TYR A 46 38.43 20.72 14.53
N CYS A 47 38.87 20.00 15.55
CA CYS A 47 39.64 18.76 15.41
C CYS A 47 38.98 17.62 16.19
N TRP A 48 39.16 16.40 15.70
CA TRP A 48 38.83 15.19 16.44
C TRP A 48 40.00 14.82 17.35
N ASP A 49 39.72 14.67 18.64
CA ASP A 49 40.72 14.22 19.62
C ASP A 49 40.97 12.72 19.45
N VAL A 50 41.82 12.38 18.47
CA VAL A 50 42.15 10.99 18.12
C VAL A 50 42.87 10.25 19.26
N ASP A 51 43.54 10.97 20.17
CA ASP A 51 44.19 10.36 21.33
C ASP A 51 43.16 9.93 22.37
N HIS A 52 42.17 10.79 22.64
CA HIS A 52 41.01 10.42 23.46
C HIS A 52 40.25 9.26 22.84
N LEU A 53 39.91 9.34 21.55
CA LEU A 53 39.17 8.28 20.85
C LEU A 53 39.91 6.93 20.90
N PHE A 54 41.22 6.92 20.67
CA PHE A 54 42.00 5.69 20.81
C PHE A 54 42.03 5.18 22.26
N GLY A 55 42.05 6.09 23.25
CA GLY A 55 41.85 5.76 24.66
C GLY A 55 40.51 5.04 24.91
N GLU A 56 39.42 5.52 24.33
CA GLU A 56 38.09 4.92 24.43
C GLU A 56 38.02 3.54 23.75
N ILE A 57 38.68 3.37 22.59
CA ILE A 57 38.82 2.05 21.92
C ILE A 57 39.48 1.05 22.87
N LYS A 58 40.62 1.44 23.46
CA LYS A 58 41.34 0.59 24.42
C LYS A 58 40.50 0.24 25.64
N LYS A 59 39.72 1.20 26.17
CA LYS A 59 38.76 0.93 27.26
C LYS A 59 37.72 -0.08 26.85
N GLY A 60 37.09 0.08 25.68
CA GLY A 60 36.08 -0.85 25.18
C GLY A 60 36.61 -2.28 24.99
N ILE A 61 37.84 -2.44 24.49
CA ILE A 61 38.50 -3.76 24.41
C ILE A 61 38.66 -4.37 25.81
N ARG A 62 39.13 -3.61 26.79
CA ARG A 62 39.28 -4.10 28.17
C ARG A 62 37.94 -4.48 28.80
N VAL A 63 36.90 -3.67 28.60
CA VAL A 63 35.55 -3.97 29.08
C VAL A 63 35.07 -5.29 28.46
N ALA A 64 35.33 -5.55 27.18
CA ALA A 64 34.98 -6.83 26.55
C ALA A 64 35.63 -8.02 27.27
N VAL A 65 36.95 -7.95 27.48
CA VAL A 65 37.74 -9.02 28.13
C VAL A 65 37.30 -9.22 29.59
N GLN A 66 37.11 -8.13 30.34
CA GLN A 66 36.66 -8.17 31.74
C GLN A 66 35.24 -8.73 31.89
N SER A 67 34.39 -8.55 30.87
CA SER A 67 33.04 -9.13 30.84
C SER A 67 33.04 -10.64 30.54
N GLY A 68 34.22 -11.26 30.41
CA GLY A 68 34.37 -12.69 30.11
C GLY A 68 34.25 -13.04 28.63
N LEU A 69 34.20 -12.03 27.75
CA LEU A 69 34.24 -12.27 26.30
C LEU A 69 35.67 -12.66 25.90
N GLN A 70 35.78 -13.60 24.96
CA GLN A 70 37.04 -13.95 24.31
C GLN A 70 36.99 -13.50 22.86
N PRO A 71 37.23 -12.20 22.60
CA PRO A 71 37.26 -11.70 21.25
C PRO A 71 38.47 -12.25 20.50
N VAL A 72 38.29 -12.64 19.24
CA VAL A 72 39.36 -13.19 18.37
C VAL A 72 39.83 -12.19 17.32
N SER A 73 38.96 -11.27 16.91
CA SER A 73 39.29 -10.24 15.94
C SER A 73 38.61 -8.91 16.25
N ILE A 74 39.15 -7.84 15.67
CA ILE A 74 38.62 -6.48 15.77
C ILE A 74 38.68 -5.77 14.42
N GLY A 75 37.57 -5.11 14.08
CA GLY A 75 37.46 -4.20 12.95
C GLY A 75 36.94 -2.84 13.38
N MET A 76 37.38 -1.77 12.72
CA MET A 76 36.99 -0.40 13.07
C MET A 76 36.51 0.37 11.86
N ASN A 77 35.44 1.13 12.05
CA ASN A 77 34.94 2.07 11.08
C ASN A 77 34.64 3.41 11.76
N THR A 78 34.78 4.49 11.01
CA THR A 78 34.46 5.84 11.46
C THR A 78 33.71 6.62 10.38
N TRP A 79 33.48 7.91 10.63
CA TRP A 79 33.09 8.84 9.56
C TRP A 79 34.18 8.94 8.48
N ALA A 80 33.81 9.52 7.34
CA ALA A 80 34.65 9.64 6.16
C ALA A 80 35.50 10.93 6.12
N VAL A 81 36.30 11.07 5.04
CA VAL A 81 37.06 12.25 4.59
C VAL A 81 38.20 12.80 5.48
N ASP A 82 38.14 12.59 6.79
CA ASP A 82 39.13 13.12 7.72
C ASP A 82 40.33 12.17 7.89
N PHE A 83 41.50 12.75 8.12
CA PHE A 83 42.77 12.02 8.06
C PHE A 83 43.82 12.62 8.99
N VAL A 84 44.89 11.86 9.18
CA VAL A 84 46.16 12.33 9.74
C VAL A 84 47.29 12.05 8.77
N LEU A 85 48.32 12.91 8.80
CA LEU A 85 49.59 12.65 8.13
C LEU A 85 50.61 12.17 9.15
N LEU A 86 51.42 11.18 8.76
CA LEU A 86 52.53 10.67 9.56
C LEU A 86 53.85 10.95 8.88
N ASP A 87 54.90 11.14 9.67
CA ASP A 87 56.27 11.22 9.19
C ASP A 87 56.85 9.82 8.87
N GLU A 88 58.12 9.79 8.47
CA GLU A 88 58.85 8.54 8.16
C GLU A 88 58.92 7.58 9.38
N LYS A 89 58.96 8.12 10.60
CA LYS A 89 59.01 7.34 11.85
C LYS A 89 57.64 6.83 12.28
N GLY A 90 56.57 7.27 11.64
CA GLY A 90 55.19 6.94 12.01
C GLY A 90 54.61 7.85 13.10
N GLU A 91 55.27 8.98 13.40
CA GLU A 91 54.78 9.99 14.33
C GLU A 91 53.77 10.91 13.63
N ARG A 92 52.74 11.35 14.35
CA ARG A 92 51.66 12.18 13.81
C ARG A 92 52.14 13.62 13.55
N LEU A 93 52.00 14.08 12.30
CA LEU A 93 52.36 15.44 11.85
C LEU A 93 51.18 16.43 11.93
N THR A 94 49.95 15.93 11.79
CA THR A 94 48.74 16.77 11.76
C THR A 94 47.69 16.26 12.72
N ASP A 95 46.92 17.16 13.31
CA ASP A 95 45.65 16.80 13.95
C ASP A 95 44.65 16.29 12.90
N ALA A 96 43.69 15.48 13.35
CA ALA A 96 42.55 15.08 12.54
C ALA A 96 41.53 16.23 12.50
N ILE A 97 41.77 17.21 11.64
CA ILE A 97 40.85 18.34 11.47
C ILE A 97 39.52 17.83 10.91
N SER A 98 38.43 18.32 11.51
CA SER A 98 37.07 17.92 11.20
C SER A 98 36.63 18.45 9.83
N TYR A 99 35.86 17.64 9.12
CA TYR A 99 35.14 18.04 7.91
C TYR A 99 34.22 19.27 8.10
N ARG A 100 33.93 19.67 9.34
CA ARG A 100 33.15 20.88 9.66
C ARG A 100 34.01 22.14 9.85
N ASP A 101 35.33 22.03 9.77
CA ASP A 101 36.23 23.17 9.91
C ASP A 101 36.13 24.10 8.69
N PRO A 102 36.06 25.43 8.89
CA PRO A 102 35.89 26.38 7.80
C PRO A 102 37.15 26.56 6.93
N ARG A 103 38.28 25.88 7.20
CA ARG A 103 39.53 26.05 6.44
C ARG A 103 39.41 25.77 4.94
N THR A 104 38.41 24.99 4.52
CA THR A 104 38.20 24.66 3.10
C THR A 104 37.28 25.62 2.37
N ASN A 105 36.75 26.64 3.05
CA ASN A 105 35.88 27.64 2.43
C ASN A 105 36.56 28.29 1.21
N GLY A 106 35.91 28.23 0.05
CA GLY A 106 36.42 28.77 -1.21
C GLY A 106 37.41 27.86 -1.95
N VAL A 107 37.89 26.77 -1.34
CA VAL A 107 38.89 25.88 -1.97
C VAL A 107 38.26 25.04 -3.07
N MET A 108 37.06 24.51 -2.83
CA MET A 108 36.32 23.72 -3.82
C MET A 108 35.98 24.55 -5.06
N GLU A 109 35.49 25.77 -4.87
CA GLU A 109 35.16 26.70 -5.94
C GLU A 109 36.39 27.02 -6.80
N GLY A 110 37.53 27.27 -6.16
CA GLY A 110 38.80 27.49 -6.87
C GLY A 110 39.26 26.27 -7.68
N VAL A 111 39.07 25.04 -7.18
CA VAL A 111 39.35 23.81 -7.94
C VAL A 111 38.38 23.66 -9.12
N ILE A 112 37.10 23.94 -8.92
CA ILE A 112 36.10 23.87 -9.99
C ILE A 112 36.41 24.87 -11.10
N GLU A 113 36.81 26.09 -10.74
CA GLU A 113 37.16 27.14 -11.70
C GLU A 113 38.42 26.79 -12.51
N THR A 114 39.44 26.22 -11.86
CA THR A 114 40.74 25.95 -12.49
C THR A 114 40.83 24.61 -13.22
N TYR A 115 40.30 23.54 -12.62
CA TYR A 115 40.37 22.18 -13.17
C TYR A 115 39.11 21.79 -13.96
N GLY A 116 37.96 22.36 -13.60
CA GLY A 116 36.67 22.07 -14.22
C GLY A 116 35.89 20.96 -13.51
N LYS A 117 34.63 21.27 -13.15
CA LYS A 117 33.72 20.33 -12.46
C LYS A 117 33.55 19.01 -13.22
N LYS A 118 33.32 19.06 -14.53
CA LYS A 118 33.08 17.87 -15.36
C LYS A 118 34.28 16.94 -15.40
N ALA A 119 35.47 17.48 -15.66
CA ALA A 119 36.69 16.69 -15.76
C ALA A 119 37.03 15.97 -14.45
N LEU A 120 36.83 16.64 -13.30
CA LEU A 120 37.07 16.02 -12.00
C LEU A 120 36.03 14.94 -11.68
N TYR A 121 34.76 15.18 -12.02
CA TYR A 121 33.69 14.21 -11.78
C TYR A 121 33.80 12.95 -12.64
N GLU A 122 34.10 13.08 -13.94
CA GLU A 122 34.27 11.93 -14.83
C GLU A 122 35.39 10.99 -14.35
N ARG A 123 36.41 11.56 -13.71
CA ARG A 123 37.58 10.83 -13.24
C ARG A 123 37.38 10.16 -11.88
N THR A 124 36.72 10.85 -10.95
CA THR A 124 36.58 10.42 -9.54
C THR A 124 35.20 9.88 -9.21
N GLY A 125 34.16 10.31 -9.93
CA GLY A 125 32.77 9.97 -9.66
C GLY A 125 32.21 10.55 -8.35
N ILE A 126 32.97 11.41 -7.65
CA ILE A 126 32.62 11.89 -6.30
C ILE A 126 31.89 13.24 -6.35
N ALA A 127 30.87 13.37 -5.50
CA ALA A 127 30.11 14.60 -5.35
C ALA A 127 31.00 15.76 -4.86
N PHE A 128 30.66 16.98 -5.26
CA PHE A 128 31.38 18.17 -4.85
C PHE A 128 30.86 18.61 -3.48
N GLN A 129 31.67 18.36 -2.46
CA GLN A 129 31.44 18.79 -1.09
C GLN A 129 32.68 19.54 -0.59
N PRO A 130 32.53 20.72 0.02
CA PRO A 130 33.67 21.56 0.41
C PRO A 130 34.61 20.86 1.40
N PHE A 131 34.15 19.80 2.05
CA PHE A 131 34.90 19.04 3.03
C PHE A 131 35.61 17.78 2.48
N ASN A 132 35.52 17.48 1.18
CA ASN A 132 36.26 16.35 0.61
C ASN A 132 37.76 16.48 0.91
N THR A 133 38.42 15.35 1.14
CA THR A 133 39.85 15.29 1.50
C THR A 133 40.75 16.03 0.51
N LEU A 134 40.44 16.01 -0.79
CA LEU A 134 41.12 16.83 -1.79
C LEU A 134 41.22 18.30 -1.38
N TYR A 135 40.12 18.92 -0.98
CA TYR A 135 40.09 20.32 -0.58
C TYR A 135 40.77 20.55 0.77
N GLN A 136 40.66 19.58 1.68
CA GLN A 136 41.39 19.61 2.95
C GLN A 136 42.92 19.58 2.75
N LEU A 137 43.42 18.72 1.86
CA LEU A 137 44.85 18.66 1.52
C LEU A 137 45.32 19.92 0.79
N LEU A 138 44.50 20.50 -0.07
CA LEU A 138 44.82 21.77 -0.73
C LEU A 138 44.82 22.95 0.24
N ALA A 139 43.91 22.97 1.22
CA ALA A 139 43.93 23.94 2.31
C ALA A 139 45.21 23.80 3.14
N LEU A 140 45.57 22.56 3.53
CA LEU A 140 46.81 22.27 4.25
C LEU A 140 48.05 22.70 3.44
N LYS A 141 48.10 22.38 2.15
CA LYS A 141 49.20 22.78 1.26
C LYS A 141 49.39 24.30 1.20
N LYS A 142 48.29 25.05 1.26
CA LYS A 142 48.33 26.52 1.26
C LYS A 142 48.76 27.09 2.61
N GLN A 143 48.34 26.46 3.71
CA GLN A 143 48.58 26.95 5.07
C GLN A 143 49.97 26.54 5.59
N ASN A 144 50.32 25.26 5.48
CA ASN A 144 51.52 24.64 6.05
C ASN A 144 52.14 23.64 5.04
N PRO A 145 52.75 24.11 3.94
CA PRO A 145 53.32 23.24 2.91
C PRO A 145 54.40 22.30 3.45
N GLU A 146 55.19 22.73 4.45
CA GLU A 146 56.25 21.92 5.06
C GLU A 146 55.73 20.64 5.74
N LEU A 147 54.51 20.66 6.30
CA LEU A 147 53.90 19.47 6.89
C LEU A 147 53.55 18.44 5.81
N LEU A 148 53.10 18.91 4.65
CA LEU A 148 52.78 18.05 3.52
C LEU A 148 54.06 17.47 2.88
N GLU A 149 55.16 18.22 2.84
CA GLU A 149 56.45 17.72 2.35
C GLU A 149 57.08 16.66 3.26
N GLN A 150 56.86 16.76 4.58
CA GLN A 150 57.32 15.77 5.56
C GLN A 150 56.46 14.50 5.61
N ALA A 151 55.26 14.54 5.03
CA ALA A 151 54.31 13.45 5.09
C ALA A 151 54.80 12.21 4.33
N HIS A 152 54.98 11.12 5.07
CA HIS A 152 55.35 9.81 4.54
C HIS A 152 54.18 8.82 4.51
N ALA A 153 53.12 9.07 5.29
CA ALA A 153 51.88 8.31 5.21
C ALA A 153 50.65 9.20 5.38
N PHE A 154 49.65 8.96 4.54
CA PHE A 154 48.29 9.45 4.69
C PHE A 154 47.43 8.32 5.25
N LEU A 155 46.80 8.53 6.40
CA LEU A 155 45.87 7.55 6.98
C LEU A 155 44.56 8.24 7.32
N MET A 156 43.46 7.69 6.84
CA MET A 156 42.15 8.11 7.33
C MET A 156 42.02 7.70 8.80
N VAL A 157 41.14 8.36 9.56
CA VAL A 157 40.99 8.12 11.00
C VAL A 157 40.90 6.63 11.42
N PRO A 158 40.10 5.75 10.75
CA PRO A 158 40.03 4.34 11.14
C PRO A 158 41.34 3.59 10.82
N ASP A 159 41.94 3.89 9.67
CA ASP A 159 43.23 3.33 9.25
C ASP A 159 44.35 3.73 10.24
N TYR A 160 44.28 4.94 10.80
CA TYR A 160 45.20 5.40 11.83
C TYR A 160 45.03 4.60 13.13
N PHE A 161 43.81 4.31 13.56
CA PHE A 161 43.59 3.45 14.73
C PHE A 161 44.04 2.01 14.49
N HIS A 162 43.86 1.47 13.28
CA HIS A 162 44.44 0.20 12.88
C HIS A 162 45.96 0.21 12.96
N PHE A 163 46.61 1.28 12.47
CA PHE A 163 48.05 1.47 12.58
C PHE A 163 48.51 1.53 14.03
N LEU A 164 47.81 2.24 14.91
CA LEU A 164 48.18 2.30 16.33
C LEU A 164 48.08 0.93 17.03
N LEU A 165 47.17 0.06 16.59
CA LEU A 165 47.08 -1.31 17.13
C LEU A 165 48.17 -2.25 16.58
N THR A 166 48.51 -2.15 15.29
CA THR A 166 49.27 -3.18 14.55
C THR A 166 50.66 -2.75 14.10
N GLY A 167 50.93 -1.44 14.03
CA GLY A 167 52.09 -0.88 13.35
C GLY A 167 52.01 -0.91 11.81
N VAL A 168 50.91 -1.42 11.23
CA VAL A 168 50.75 -1.57 9.79
C VAL A 168 49.95 -0.41 9.21
N LYS A 169 50.54 0.28 8.22
CA LYS A 169 49.93 1.41 7.51
C LYS A 169 49.15 0.88 6.32
N VAL A 170 47.84 1.12 6.27
CA VAL A 170 46.96 0.73 5.17
C VAL A 170 46.03 1.88 4.79
N ASN A 171 45.52 1.87 3.57
CA ASN A 171 44.38 2.70 3.19
C ASN A 171 43.25 1.81 2.73
N GLU A 172 42.10 1.91 3.36
CA GLU A 172 40.95 1.10 2.99
C GLU A 172 40.12 1.76 1.86
N TYR A 173 39.77 0.96 0.86
CA TYR A 173 39.15 1.37 -0.39
C TYR A 173 37.84 2.17 -0.22
N THR A 174 36.91 1.70 0.60
CA THR A 174 35.59 2.34 0.73
C THR A 174 35.69 3.75 1.27
N ASN A 175 36.53 3.99 2.27
CA ASN A 175 36.74 5.33 2.79
C ASN A 175 37.64 6.17 1.87
N ALA A 176 38.68 5.57 1.29
CA ALA A 176 39.53 6.22 0.30
C ALA A 176 38.74 6.78 -0.89
N THR A 177 37.68 6.11 -1.35
CA THR A 177 36.83 6.66 -2.43
C THR A 177 36.17 7.99 -2.07
N THR A 178 35.90 8.27 -0.80
CA THR A 178 35.28 9.53 -0.35
C THR A 178 36.21 10.74 -0.51
N THR A 179 37.51 10.51 -0.68
CA THR A 179 38.54 11.56 -0.71
C THR A 179 38.50 12.45 -1.96
N GLN A 180 37.83 12.00 -3.03
CA GLN A 180 37.92 12.56 -4.39
C GLN A 180 39.33 12.44 -5.02
N LEU A 181 40.13 11.48 -4.57
CA LEU A 181 41.48 11.21 -5.09
C LEU A 181 41.63 9.81 -5.71
N VAL A 182 40.61 8.96 -5.58
CA VAL A 182 40.56 7.63 -6.21
C VAL A 182 39.96 7.76 -7.60
N ASN A 183 40.57 7.09 -8.58
CA ASN A 183 40.00 7.00 -9.91
C ASN A 183 38.87 5.96 -9.90
N VAL A 184 37.67 6.37 -10.31
CA VAL A 184 36.46 5.53 -10.22
C VAL A 184 36.51 4.30 -11.11
N HIS A 185 37.31 4.35 -12.19
CA HIS A 185 37.43 3.26 -13.16
C HIS A 185 38.54 2.28 -12.80
N THR A 186 39.71 2.77 -12.36
CA THR A 186 40.83 1.90 -11.96
C THR A 186 40.67 1.36 -10.55
N LYS A 187 39.81 1.99 -9.73
CA LYS A 187 39.58 1.65 -8.31
C LYS A 187 40.85 1.74 -7.44
N ASP A 188 41.76 2.64 -7.82
CA ASP A 188 43.00 2.92 -7.10
C ASP A 188 43.25 4.43 -7.08
N TRP A 189 44.20 4.89 -6.27
CA TRP A 189 44.61 6.29 -6.22
C TRP A 189 44.94 6.82 -7.61
N ASP A 190 44.37 7.96 -7.95
CA ASP A 190 44.65 8.62 -9.21
C ASP A 190 45.99 9.37 -9.12
N ARG A 191 47.08 8.64 -9.35
CA ARG A 191 48.45 9.17 -9.25
C ARG A 191 48.70 10.37 -10.14
N GLN A 192 48.01 10.45 -11.28
CA GLN A 192 48.13 11.57 -12.19
C GLN A 192 47.36 12.79 -11.66
N LEU A 193 46.18 12.60 -11.05
CA LEU A 193 45.43 13.67 -10.37
C LEU A 193 46.21 14.21 -9.15
N LEU A 194 46.79 13.32 -8.35
CA LEU A 194 47.65 13.68 -7.22
C LEU A 194 48.81 14.57 -7.68
N LYS A 195 49.47 14.20 -8.79
CA LYS A 195 50.55 14.99 -9.39
C LYS A 195 50.07 16.35 -9.90
N GLU A 196 48.91 16.41 -10.54
CA GLU A 196 48.32 17.65 -11.07
C GLU A 196 47.99 18.66 -9.97
N PHE A 197 47.52 18.19 -8.81
CA PHE A 197 47.34 19.02 -7.61
C PHE A 197 48.63 19.24 -6.80
N GLY A 198 49.74 18.60 -7.21
CA GLY A 198 51.04 18.65 -6.56
C GLY A 198 51.00 18.12 -5.12
N LEU A 199 50.31 16.99 -4.92
CA LEU A 199 50.27 16.24 -3.68
C LEU A 199 51.36 15.14 -3.71
N PRO A 200 52.04 14.83 -2.59
CA PRO A 200 53.11 13.83 -2.56
C PRO A 200 52.53 12.42 -2.78
N CYS A 201 52.70 11.84 -3.97
CA CYS A 201 52.15 10.52 -4.28
C CYS A 201 52.67 9.38 -3.38
N GLY A 202 53.83 9.56 -2.74
CA GLY A 202 54.47 8.56 -1.89
C GLY A 202 53.77 8.31 -0.56
N MET A 203 52.93 9.25 -0.08
CA MET A 203 52.25 9.10 1.20
C MET A 203 51.04 8.16 1.16
N PHE A 204 50.51 7.86 -0.03
CA PHE A 204 49.31 7.03 -0.19
C PHE A 204 49.69 5.55 -0.31
N GLN A 205 49.18 4.74 0.61
CA GLN A 205 49.40 3.29 0.62
C GLN A 205 48.53 2.61 -0.44
N PRO A 206 48.93 1.45 -0.97
CA PRO A 206 48.08 0.65 -1.85
C PRO A 206 46.73 0.38 -1.18
N LEU A 207 45.63 0.57 -1.92
CA LEU A 207 44.29 0.38 -1.39
C LEU A 207 44.04 -1.08 -1.04
N GLN A 208 43.55 -1.31 0.18
CA GLN A 208 43.07 -2.59 0.68
C GLN A 208 41.55 -2.63 0.58
N HIS A 209 41.00 -3.83 0.32
CA HIS A 209 39.56 -4.01 0.30
C HIS A 209 39.04 -4.46 1.68
N PRO A 210 37.75 -4.22 1.99
CA PRO A 210 37.12 -4.76 3.18
C PRO A 210 37.32 -6.27 3.28
N GLY A 211 37.80 -6.74 4.43
CA GLY A 211 38.11 -8.14 4.72
C GLY A 211 39.60 -8.47 4.72
N THR A 212 40.49 -7.50 4.43
CA THR A 212 41.93 -7.73 4.56
C THR A 212 42.35 -7.88 6.03
N LYS A 213 42.99 -9.01 6.35
CA LYS A 213 43.69 -9.25 7.63
C LYS A 213 45.03 -8.53 7.59
N ILE A 214 45.25 -7.58 8.49
CA ILE A 214 46.48 -6.76 8.51
C ILE A 214 47.47 -7.17 9.60
N GLY A 215 47.14 -8.20 10.38
CA GLY A 215 48.02 -8.79 11.40
C GLY A 215 47.43 -8.72 12.80
N SER A 216 48.21 -9.16 13.78
CA SER A 216 47.85 -9.08 15.19
C SER A 216 48.17 -7.71 15.79
N LEU A 217 47.67 -7.48 17.00
CA LEU A 217 48.15 -6.40 17.86
C LEU A 217 49.68 -6.44 18.01
N THR A 218 50.30 -5.27 18.13
CA THR A 218 51.72 -5.19 18.54
C THR A 218 51.91 -5.79 19.93
N GLU A 219 53.12 -6.29 20.24
CA GLU A 219 53.42 -6.85 21.56
C GLU A 219 53.10 -5.89 22.71
N SER A 220 53.33 -4.58 22.50
CA SER A 220 52.97 -3.55 23.48
C SER A 220 51.46 -3.48 23.71
N MET A 221 50.66 -3.53 22.64
CA MET A 221 49.20 -3.49 22.73
C MET A 221 48.62 -4.77 23.34
N GLU A 222 49.14 -5.95 22.97
CA GLU A 222 48.74 -7.22 23.58
C GLU A 222 48.96 -7.20 25.10
N LYS A 223 50.13 -6.71 25.54
CA LYS A 223 50.46 -6.59 26.97
C LYS A 223 49.59 -5.55 27.69
N GLU A 224 49.29 -4.43 27.04
CA GLU A 224 48.48 -3.35 27.63
C GLU A 224 46.98 -3.70 27.73
N LEU A 225 46.47 -4.48 26.77
CA LEU A 225 45.05 -4.85 26.66
C LEU A 225 44.74 -6.21 27.29
N GLY A 226 45.73 -7.10 27.41
CA GLY A 226 45.59 -8.43 28.01
C GLY A 226 44.85 -9.43 27.11
N VAL A 227 44.88 -9.23 25.80
CA VAL A 227 44.20 -10.07 24.81
C VAL A 227 44.97 -10.10 23.50
N GLN A 228 44.93 -11.23 22.79
CA GLN A 228 45.40 -11.33 21.42
C GLN A 228 44.23 -11.15 20.47
N LEU A 229 44.36 -10.25 19.51
CA LEU A 229 43.34 -9.97 18.50
C LEU A 229 43.98 -9.90 17.12
N GLU A 230 43.35 -10.54 16.15
CA GLU A 230 43.61 -10.25 14.74
C GLU A 230 42.87 -8.96 14.34
N VAL A 231 43.56 -8.06 13.65
CA VAL A 231 42.96 -6.85 13.13
C VAL A 231 42.57 -7.08 11.68
N ILE A 232 41.26 -6.97 11.43
CA ILE A 232 40.65 -7.16 10.11
C ILE A 232 40.06 -5.83 9.70
N VAL A 233 40.46 -5.33 8.54
CA VAL A 233 39.99 -4.06 8.00
C VAL A 233 38.56 -4.25 7.47
N PRO A 234 37.52 -3.66 8.09
CA PRO A 234 36.16 -3.75 7.57
C PRO A 234 35.96 -2.74 6.44
N ALA A 235 34.71 -2.47 6.05
CA ALA A 235 34.43 -1.22 5.34
C ALA A 235 34.61 -0.07 6.33
N THR A 236 35.69 0.71 6.19
CA THR A 236 36.08 1.65 7.25
C THR A 236 35.26 2.93 7.25
N HIS A 237 34.56 3.22 6.16
CA HIS A 237 33.48 4.20 6.17
C HIS A 237 32.24 3.58 6.84
N ASP A 238 31.76 4.22 7.91
CA ASP A 238 30.58 3.79 8.69
C ASP A 238 29.38 3.43 7.81
N THR A 239 29.09 4.24 6.78
CA THR A 239 27.97 3.99 5.89
C THR A 239 28.23 2.82 4.97
N ALA A 240 29.47 2.61 4.51
CA ALA A 240 29.81 1.41 3.73
C ALA A 240 29.59 0.14 4.57
N SER A 241 29.93 0.19 5.86
CA SER A 241 29.63 -0.88 6.80
C SER A 241 28.12 -1.03 7.02
N ALA A 242 27.37 0.05 7.23
CA ALA A 242 25.92 -0.01 7.39
C ALA A 242 25.22 -0.66 6.18
N ILE A 243 25.61 -0.28 4.95
CA ILE A 243 25.06 -0.87 3.72
C ILE A 243 25.44 -2.35 3.55
N ALA A 244 26.57 -2.79 4.10
CA ALA A 244 26.93 -4.21 4.10
C ALA A 244 25.86 -5.06 4.83
N ALA A 245 25.19 -4.49 5.84
CA ALA A 245 24.12 -5.12 6.62
C ALA A 245 22.69 -4.85 6.11
N LEU A 246 22.49 -4.35 4.88
CA LEU A 246 21.14 -4.08 4.37
C LEU A 246 20.33 -5.39 4.22
N PRO A 247 19.15 -5.55 4.86
CA PRO A 247 18.39 -6.82 4.84
C PRO A 247 17.59 -7.06 3.53
N GLU A 248 18.09 -6.59 2.39
CA GLU A 248 17.36 -6.60 1.13
C GLU A 248 17.30 -7.99 0.46
N LYS A 249 16.18 -8.27 -0.22
CA LYS A 249 16.02 -9.43 -1.13
C LYS A 249 16.26 -9.06 -2.59
N GLN A 250 15.97 -7.81 -2.93
CA GLN A 250 16.00 -7.22 -4.26
C GLN A 250 16.57 -5.82 -4.14
N THR A 251 17.12 -5.27 -5.22
CA THR A 251 17.70 -3.92 -5.19
C THR A 251 16.67 -2.90 -4.72
N SER A 252 16.97 -2.22 -3.63
CA SER A 252 16.13 -1.17 -3.05
C SER A 252 16.90 0.15 -2.96
N VAL A 253 16.19 1.26 -2.80
CA VAL A 253 16.83 2.48 -2.31
C VAL A 253 17.13 2.26 -0.84
N TYR A 254 18.31 2.64 -0.37
CA TYR A 254 18.64 2.67 1.04
C TYR A 254 18.78 4.10 1.54
N ILE A 255 18.59 4.30 2.85
CA ILE A 255 18.95 5.50 3.59
C ILE A 255 19.70 5.05 4.85
N SER A 256 21.00 5.31 4.89
CA SER A 256 21.76 5.22 6.14
C SER A 256 21.55 6.53 6.89
N SER A 257 20.65 6.53 7.88
CA SER A 257 20.18 7.75 8.54
C SER A 257 20.75 7.89 9.95
N GLY A 258 21.70 8.82 10.08
CA GLY A 258 22.30 9.28 11.33
C GLY A 258 22.48 10.79 11.29
N THR A 259 23.61 11.30 11.80
CA THR A 259 23.98 12.72 11.69
C THR A 259 23.95 13.19 10.22
N TRP A 260 24.42 12.34 9.32
CA TRP A 260 24.18 12.42 7.88
C TRP A 260 23.13 11.38 7.47
N SER A 261 22.35 11.68 6.44
CA SER A 261 21.50 10.70 5.78
C SER A 261 22.01 10.45 4.37
N LEU A 262 22.56 9.26 4.15
CA LEU A 262 23.13 8.87 2.87
C LEU A 262 22.11 8.00 2.14
N ILE A 263 21.51 8.57 1.09
CA ILE A 263 20.46 7.94 0.30
C ILE A 263 20.99 7.47 -1.04
N GLY A 264 20.79 6.20 -1.39
CA GLY A 264 21.40 5.65 -2.60
C GLY A 264 20.99 4.23 -2.94
N ILE A 265 21.73 3.67 -3.90
CA ILE A 265 21.60 2.30 -4.39
C ILE A 265 22.99 1.68 -4.53
N GLU A 266 23.06 0.35 -4.42
CA GLU A 266 24.27 -0.39 -4.76
C GLU A 266 24.26 -0.86 -6.21
N ASN A 267 25.35 -0.58 -6.91
CA ASN A 267 25.62 -0.99 -8.27
C ASN A 267 26.93 -1.79 -8.35
N ARG A 268 27.14 -2.49 -9.46
CA ARG A 268 28.42 -3.13 -9.78
C ARG A 268 29.39 -2.21 -10.53
N THR A 269 28.85 -1.18 -11.17
CA THR A 269 29.57 -0.18 -11.95
C THR A 269 29.18 1.22 -11.52
N PRO A 270 30.09 2.20 -11.59
CA PRO A 270 29.77 3.59 -11.26
C PRO A 270 28.84 4.22 -12.29
N ILE A 271 28.04 5.19 -11.85
CA ILE A 271 27.19 6.04 -12.69
C ILE A 271 27.80 7.46 -12.69
N CYS A 272 28.60 7.76 -13.73
CA CYS A 272 29.25 9.06 -13.90
C CYS A 272 28.56 9.92 -14.98
N SER A 273 27.24 9.78 -15.12
CA SER A 273 26.48 10.54 -16.15
C SER A 273 26.45 12.04 -15.85
N GLN A 274 26.20 12.86 -16.87
CA GLN A 274 26.04 14.31 -16.68
C GLN A 274 24.87 14.63 -15.74
N GLN A 275 23.81 13.83 -15.76
CA GLN A 275 22.66 13.97 -14.86
C GLN A 275 23.05 13.65 -13.41
N ALA A 276 23.84 12.59 -13.18
CA ALA A 276 24.38 12.27 -11.85
C ALA A 276 25.28 13.38 -11.30
N MET A 277 26.14 13.95 -12.15
CA MET A 277 26.98 15.10 -11.80
C MET A 277 26.14 16.34 -11.45
N ALA A 278 25.14 16.65 -12.26
CA ALA A 278 24.27 17.82 -12.06
C ALA A 278 23.46 17.70 -10.77
N ALA A 279 22.98 16.50 -10.47
CA ALA A 279 22.29 16.19 -9.22
C ALA A 279 23.26 16.00 -8.03
N ASN A 280 24.57 16.10 -8.23
CA ASN A 280 25.61 15.97 -7.20
C ASN A 280 25.61 14.60 -6.47
N PHE A 281 25.37 13.51 -7.19
CA PHE A 281 25.54 12.14 -6.67
C PHE A 281 27.00 11.73 -6.64
N THR A 282 27.36 10.85 -5.71
CA THR A 282 28.72 10.29 -5.55
C THR A 282 28.73 8.79 -5.81
N ASN A 283 29.89 8.28 -6.24
CA ASN A 283 30.16 6.87 -6.49
C ASN A 283 31.22 6.36 -5.51
N GLU A 284 30.79 5.95 -4.31
CA GLU A 284 31.71 5.50 -3.27
C GLU A 284 31.86 3.97 -3.29
N GLY A 285 33.00 3.46 -2.84
CA GLY A 285 33.26 2.03 -2.71
C GLY A 285 32.32 1.37 -1.69
N GLY A 286 31.96 0.11 -1.95
CA GLY A 286 31.25 -0.78 -1.04
C GLY A 286 31.88 -2.16 -0.94
N VAL A 287 31.36 -2.99 -0.03
CA VAL A 287 31.84 -4.36 0.21
C VAL A 287 31.66 -5.25 -1.03
N GLY A 288 32.64 -6.12 -1.31
CA GLY A 288 32.57 -7.01 -2.47
C GLY A 288 32.68 -6.31 -3.82
N SER A 289 33.52 -5.25 -3.88
CA SER A 289 33.77 -4.43 -5.09
C SER A 289 32.54 -3.72 -5.66
N ARG A 290 31.48 -3.58 -4.85
CA ARG A 290 30.27 -2.81 -5.19
C ARG A 290 30.57 -1.30 -5.18
N ILE A 291 29.69 -0.55 -5.84
CA ILE A 291 29.67 0.91 -5.84
C ILE A 291 28.37 1.37 -5.21
N ARG A 292 28.48 2.22 -4.20
CA ARG A 292 27.38 2.91 -3.53
C ARG A 292 27.14 4.23 -4.27
N PHE A 293 26.14 4.24 -5.15
CA PHE A 293 25.71 5.44 -5.86
C PHE A 293 24.70 6.17 -4.98
N LEU A 294 25.13 7.28 -4.35
CA LEU A 294 24.36 7.93 -3.30
C LEU A 294 24.45 9.44 -3.33
N LYS A 295 23.56 10.09 -2.58
CA LYS A 295 23.60 11.50 -2.23
C LYS A 295 23.79 11.65 -0.73
N ASN A 296 24.69 12.56 -0.35
CA ASN A 296 24.89 12.96 1.03
C ASN A 296 23.89 14.06 1.37
N ILE A 297 23.02 13.80 2.34
CA ILE A 297 22.05 14.77 2.87
C ILE A 297 22.40 15.04 4.34
N MET A 298 22.37 16.30 4.74
CA MET A 298 22.48 16.66 6.15
C MET A 298 21.30 16.07 6.92
N GLY A 299 21.56 15.05 7.73
CA GLY A 299 20.54 14.20 8.35
C GLY A 299 20.03 14.76 9.68
N LEU A 300 20.11 13.94 10.72
CA LEU A 300 19.63 14.29 12.06
C LEU A 300 20.52 15.34 12.77
N TRP A 301 21.59 15.82 12.14
CA TRP A 301 22.44 16.89 12.66
C TRP A 301 21.66 18.14 13.07
N MET A 302 20.73 18.60 12.23
CA MET A 302 19.97 19.83 12.50
C MET A 302 19.12 19.69 13.76
N ILE A 303 18.44 18.55 13.94
CA ILE A 303 17.60 18.31 15.11
C ILE A 303 18.44 18.08 16.38
N GLN A 304 19.64 17.50 16.26
CA GLN A 304 20.60 17.38 17.35
C GLN A 304 21.05 18.76 17.86
N GLU A 305 21.37 19.68 16.96
CA GLU A 305 21.75 21.05 17.36
C GLU A 305 20.57 21.84 17.91
N VAL A 306 19.37 21.70 17.33
CA VAL A 306 18.16 22.31 17.90
C VAL A 306 17.89 21.78 19.31
N GLN A 307 17.95 20.47 19.53
CA GLN A 307 17.78 19.87 20.86
C GLN A 307 18.78 20.45 21.86
N ARG A 308 20.04 20.63 21.45
CA ARG A 308 21.12 21.19 22.29
C ARG A 308 20.88 22.65 22.68
N LEU A 309 20.26 23.43 21.79
CA LEU A 309 20.01 24.87 21.97
C LEU A 309 18.68 25.17 22.65
N LEU A 310 17.72 24.25 22.63
CA LEU A 310 16.43 24.44 23.26
C LEU A 310 16.53 24.47 24.80
N PRO A 311 15.80 25.37 25.48
CA PRO A 311 15.69 25.33 26.92
C PRO A 311 14.87 24.11 27.37
N GLY A 312 15.40 23.38 28.37
CA GLY A 312 14.81 22.14 28.89
C GLY A 312 15.43 20.88 28.28
N HIS A 313 15.43 19.78 29.04
CA HIS A 313 16.02 18.51 28.61
C HIS A 313 15.06 17.74 27.68
N TRP A 314 14.91 18.22 26.44
CA TRP A 314 14.12 17.55 25.41
C TRP A 314 14.80 16.27 24.95
N SER A 315 14.06 15.17 24.88
CA SER A 315 14.48 13.96 24.16
C SER A 315 14.05 14.01 22.69
N PHE A 316 14.72 13.24 21.83
CA PHE A 316 14.31 13.11 20.42
C PHE A 316 12.88 12.56 20.27
N SER A 317 12.45 11.68 21.19
CA SER A 317 11.07 11.18 21.19
C SER A 317 10.06 12.30 21.49
N GLN A 318 10.37 13.21 22.41
CA GLN A 318 9.50 14.34 22.71
C GLN A 318 9.46 15.35 21.55
N LEU A 319 10.59 15.60 20.89
CA LEU A 319 10.63 16.46 19.69
C LEU A 319 9.87 15.86 18.53
N ALA A 320 9.97 14.53 18.30
CA ALA A 320 9.15 13.82 17.31
C ALA A 320 7.66 13.97 17.62
N GLN A 321 7.25 13.70 18.86
CA GLN A 321 5.85 13.85 19.26
C GLN A 321 5.35 15.30 19.10
N ALA A 322 6.13 16.30 19.54
CA ALA A 322 5.75 17.70 19.38
C ALA A 322 5.64 18.12 17.90
N ALA A 323 6.48 17.55 17.02
CA ALA A 323 6.36 17.77 15.58
C ALA A 323 5.07 17.17 14.99
N SER A 324 4.61 16.05 15.54
CA SER A 324 3.34 15.39 15.15
C SER A 324 2.12 16.25 15.45
N GLU A 325 2.17 16.97 16.57
CA GLU A 325 1.10 17.83 17.07
C GLU A 325 1.13 19.24 16.44
N SER A 326 2.26 19.63 15.84
CA SER A 326 2.40 20.93 15.17
C SER A 326 1.68 20.96 13.81
N THR A 327 1.12 22.14 13.51
CA THR A 327 0.44 22.47 12.24
C THR A 327 1.34 23.20 11.24
N TYR A 328 2.63 23.38 11.56
CA TYR A 328 3.60 24.02 10.69
C TYR A 328 3.81 23.24 9.37
N THR A 329 4.07 23.92 8.26
CA THR A 329 4.16 23.29 6.92
C THR A 329 5.35 23.77 6.07
N GLY A 330 6.23 24.62 6.62
CA GLY A 330 7.37 25.16 5.86
C GLY A 330 8.47 24.12 5.61
N GLU A 331 9.00 24.10 4.39
CA GLU A 331 10.12 23.25 3.98
C GLU A 331 11.33 24.10 3.53
N ILE A 332 12.50 23.84 4.12
CA ILE A 332 13.79 24.44 3.77
C ILE A 332 14.68 23.42 3.06
N ASP A 333 15.74 23.89 2.40
CA ASP A 333 16.72 23.00 1.78
C ASP A 333 17.83 22.69 2.80
N VAL A 334 17.78 21.50 3.38
CA VAL A 334 18.69 21.09 4.48
C VAL A 334 20.15 20.99 4.04
N ASP A 335 20.43 20.88 2.74
CA ASP A 335 21.79 20.74 2.20
C ASP A 335 22.45 22.08 1.88
N GLN A 336 21.80 23.21 2.21
CA GLN A 336 22.45 24.51 2.12
C GLN A 336 23.64 24.61 3.08
N HIS A 337 24.77 25.09 2.57
CA HIS A 337 26.03 25.21 3.32
C HIS A 337 25.89 25.96 4.66
N ARG A 338 24.93 26.90 4.75
CA ARG A 338 24.59 27.65 5.98
C ARG A 338 24.29 26.74 7.19
N PHE A 339 23.79 25.54 6.96
CA PHE A 339 23.40 24.62 8.03
C PHE A 339 24.54 23.67 8.46
N LEU A 340 25.68 23.64 7.76
CA LEU A 340 26.78 22.72 8.06
C LEU A 340 27.33 22.90 9.49
N LYS A 341 27.54 24.16 9.90
CA LYS A 341 28.00 24.56 11.24
C LYS A 341 27.66 26.04 11.52
N PRO A 342 26.37 26.42 11.60
CA PRO A 342 26.00 27.77 12.01
C PRO A 342 26.37 28.01 13.48
N GLU A 343 26.51 29.29 13.86
CA GLU A 343 26.68 29.65 15.28
C GLU A 343 25.46 29.23 16.12
N ASN A 344 24.25 29.40 15.55
CA ASN A 344 22.99 29.02 16.17
C ASN A 344 22.05 28.40 15.12
N MET A 345 21.81 27.10 15.21
CA MET A 345 20.96 26.36 14.27
C MET A 345 19.50 26.85 14.26
N ILE A 346 18.96 27.26 15.42
CA ILE A 346 17.57 27.73 15.52
C ILE A 346 17.40 29.03 14.75
N GLU A 347 18.28 30.01 15.00
CA GLU A 347 18.23 31.31 14.33
C GLU A 347 18.44 31.16 12.81
N GLU A 348 19.34 30.26 12.40
CA GLU A 348 19.62 29.99 10.99
C GLU A 348 18.40 29.40 10.26
N ILE A 349 17.69 28.45 10.88
CA ILE A 349 16.45 27.87 10.34
C ILE A 349 15.38 28.96 10.21
N GLN A 350 15.18 29.77 11.25
CA GLN A 350 14.21 30.85 11.23
C GLN A 350 14.52 31.89 10.15
N GLN A 351 15.80 32.20 9.96
CA GLN A 351 16.25 33.12 8.94
C GLN A 351 16.03 32.56 7.52
N ALA A 352 16.32 31.28 7.29
CA ALA A 352 16.01 30.63 6.02
C ALA A 352 14.50 30.62 5.70
N CYS A 353 13.66 30.44 6.72
CA CYS A 353 12.21 30.53 6.57
C CYS A 353 11.78 31.95 6.18
N ARG A 354 12.31 32.98 6.85
CA ARG A 354 12.05 34.40 6.52
C ARG A 354 12.42 34.74 5.08
N GLU A 355 13.59 34.31 4.62
CA GLU A 355 14.08 34.57 3.26
C GLU A 355 13.23 33.92 2.17
N LYS A 356 12.62 32.76 2.45
CA LYS A 356 11.68 32.09 1.55
C LYS A 356 10.23 32.59 1.64
N GLY A 357 9.93 33.52 2.56
CA GLY A 357 8.57 33.97 2.82
C GLY A 357 7.68 32.91 3.49
N LEU A 358 8.28 31.94 4.18
CA LEU A 358 7.57 30.93 4.96
C LEU A 358 7.20 31.48 6.34
N ALA A 359 6.22 30.87 7.01
CA ALA A 359 5.99 31.11 8.43
C ALA A 359 7.28 30.80 9.21
N VAL A 360 7.58 31.57 10.26
CA VAL A 360 8.77 31.35 11.08
C VAL A 360 8.44 30.32 12.16
N PRO A 361 9.21 29.22 12.30
CA PRO A 361 8.98 28.25 13.36
C PRO A 361 9.41 28.83 14.72
N GLU A 362 8.48 28.91 15.66
CA GLU A 362 8.70 29.52 16.99
C GLU A 362 8.78 28.47 18.11
N SER A 363 7.95 27.42 18.06
CA SER A 363 7.93 26.38 19.09
C SER A 363 8.93 25.24 18.82
N PRO A 364 9.34 24.46 19.85
CA PRO A 364 10.11 23.23 19.66
C PRO A 364 9.47 22.25 18.66
N GLY A 365 8.13 22.14 18.68
CA GLY A 365 7.36 21.31 17.75
C GLY A 365 7.45 21.83 16.32
N ASP A 366 7.33 23.14 16.09
CA ASP A 366 7.43 23.73 14.75
C ASP A 366 8.84 23.61 14.18
N LEU A 367 9.88 23.82 15.00
CA LEU A 367 11.27 23.63 14.59
C LEU A 367 11.53 22.18 14.19
N ALA A 368 11.10 21.23 15.02
CA ALA A 368 11.25 19.81 14.73
C ALA A 368 10.47 19.41 13.47
N LYS A 369 9.23 19.89 13.31
CA LYS A 369 8.40 19.64 12.12
C LYS A 369 9.02 20.22 10.85
N CYS A 370 9.54 21.45 10.91
CA CYS A 370 10.26 22.07 9.80
C CYS A 370 11.43 21.20 9.35
N ILE A 371 12.26 20.73 10.29
CA ILE A 371 13.42 19.88 9.97
C ILE A 371 12.98 18.56 9.37
N TYR A 372 12.02 17.87 10.00
CA TYR A 372 11.57 16.56 9.54
C TYR A 372 10.89 16.62 8.17
N ASP A 373 10.06 17.62 7.91
CA ASP A 373 9.38 17.79 6.61
C ASP A 373 10.41 18.13 5.52
N SER A 374 11.41 18.95 5.85
CA SER A 374 12.52 19.27 4.94
C SER A 374 13.41 18.07 4.63
N LEU A 375 13.67 17.19 5.62
CA LEU A 375 14.38 15.93 5.41
C LEU A 375 13.59 14.98 4.50
N ILE A 376 12.30 14.79 4.79
CA ILE A 376 11.42 13.93 3.99
C ILE A 376 11.34 14.44 2.54
N ALA A 377 11.22 15.75 2.34
CA ALA A 377 11.25 16.37 1.01
C ALA A 377 12.57 16.12 0.28
N SER A 378 13.69 16.20 0.99
CA SER A 378 15.02 15.95 0.42
C SER A 378 15.21 14.47 0.06
N TYR A 379 14.69 13.55 0.88
CA TYR A 379 14.69 12.11 0.58
C TYR A 379 13.84 11.80 -0.65
N ASP A 380 12.61 12.32 -0.72
CA ASP A 380 11.69 12.14 -1.84
C ASP A 380 12.30 12.64 -3.17
N LYS A 381 12.92 13.82 -3.14
CA LYS A 381 13.68 14.36 -4.26
C LYS A 381 14.82 13.43 -4.68
N ALA A 382 15.62 12.97 -3.73
CA ALA A 382 16.75 12.08 -4.03
C ALA A 382 16.30 10.72 -4.58
N VAL A 383 15.20 10.15 -4.08
CA VAL A 383 14.59 8.92 -4.64
C VAL A 383 14.19 9.15 -6.09
N THR A 384 13.49 10.25 -6.38
CA THR A 384 13.04 10.60 -7.73
C THR A 384 14.24 10.78 -8.68
N GLU A 385 15.30 11.44 -8.22
CA GLU A 385 16.53 11.61 -9.00
C GLU A 385 17.24 10.26 -9.25
N ILE A 386 17.30 9.37 -8.25
CA ILE A 386 17.85 8.01 -8.40
C ILE A 386 17.07 7.24 -9.47
N GLU A 387 15.74 7.27 -9.44
CA GLU A 387 14.89 6.59 -10.43
C GLU A 387 15.12 7.13 -11.83
N ALA A 388 15.18 8.46 -11.97
CA ALA A 388 15.44 9.11 -13.25
C ALA A 388 16.83 8.80 -13.81
N ILE A 389 17.87 8.82 -12.95
CA ILE A 389 19.27 8.56 -13.36
C ILE A 389 19.50 7.08 -13.67
N SER A 390 18.94 6.19 -12.86
CA SER A 390 19.09 4.73 -13.03
C SER A 390 18.16 4.16 -14.10
N GLY A 391 17.13 4.89 -14.50
CA GLY A 391 16.15 4.49 -15.50
C GLY A 391 15.20 3.39 -15.04
N LYS A 392 15.06 3.17 -13.72
CA LYS A 392 14.15 2.16 -13.17
C LYS A 392 13.46 2.64 -11.88
N PRO A 393 12.19 2.29 -11.66
CA PRO A 393 11.50 2.56 -10.41
C PRO A 393 11.95 1.61 -9.29
N TYR A 394 11.80 2.06 -8.05
CA TYR A 394 12.00 1.27 -6.83
C TYR A 394 10.73 1.27 -5.99
N GLU A 395 10.30 0.10 -5.55
CA GLU A 395 9.08 -0.04 -4.73
C GLU A 395 9.36 0.12 -3.22
N GLN A 396 10.63 0.03 -2.82
CA GLN A 396 11.04 -0.09 -1.43
C GLN A 396 12.20 0.85 -1.08
N ILE A 397 12.12 1.43 0.11
CA ILE A 397 13.17 2.23 0.74
C ILE A 397 13.57 1.54 2.06
N HIS A 398 14.81 1.08 2.18
CA HIS A 398 15.36 0.58 3.44
C HIS A 398 15.98 1.72 4.24
N ILE A 399 15.55 1.92 5.48
CA ILE A 399 16.16 2.88 6.40
C ILE A 399 16.89 2.11 7.49
N ILE A 400 18.18 2.40 7.65
CA ILE A 400 19.05 1.79 8.66
C ILE A 400 19.69 2.89 9.52
N GLY A 401 20.25 2.50 10.66
CA GLY A 401 20.85 3.44 11.61
C GLY A 401 19.82 4.08 12.55
N GLY A 402 20.19 5.18 13.20
CA GLY A 402 19.36 5.84 14.21
C GLY A 402 18.01 6.35 13.68
N GLY A 403 17.94 6.77 12.41
CA GLY A 403 16.70 7.19 11.76
C GLY A 403 15.65 6.08 11.64
N ALA A 404 16.06 4.80 11.69
CA ALA A 404 15.13 3.67 11.69
C ALA A 404 14.18 3.68 12.92
N LEU A 405 14.59 4.35 14.02
CA LEU A 405 13.78 4.46 15.24
C LEU A 405 12.65 5.51 15.12
N ASN A 406 12.76 6.46 14.18
CA ASN A 406 11.75 7.52 14.05
C ASN A 406 10.57 7.05 13.20
N LYS A 407 9.64 6.34 13.86
CA LYS A 407 8.45 5.74 13.23
C LYS A 407 7.62 6.75 12.45
N GLU A 408 7.50 7.97 12.95
CA GLU A 408 6.67 9.00 12.32
C GLU A 408 7.29 9.52 11.04
N ILE A 409 8.58 9.85 11.05
CA ILE A 409 9.30 10.24 9.82
C ILE A 409 9.21 9.12 8.79
N ASN A 410 9.40 7.87 9.22
CA ASN A 410 9.37 6.71 8.33
C ASN A 410 7.98 6.49 7.72
N GLN A 411 6.91 6.67 8.50
CA GLN A 411 5.54 6.62 7.99
C GLN A 411 5.22 7.78 7.03
N ARG A 412 5.62 9.02 7.38
CA ARG A 412 5.41 10.19 6.52
C ARG A 412 6.24 10.12 5.24
N LEU A 413 7.42 9.52 5.27
CA LEU A 413 8.21 9.21 4.07
C LEU A 413 7.51 8.17 3.20
N ALA A 414 6.99 7.08 3.79
CA ALA A 414 6.23 6.07 3.03
C ALA A 414 5.02 6.70 2.34
N ASN A 415 4.33 7.61 3.03
CA ASN A 415 3.20 8.36 2.48
C ASN A 415 3.63 9.28 1.34
N ARG A 416 4.68 10.11 1.54
CA ARG A 416 5.13 11.09 0.54
C ARG A 416 5.67 10.44 -0.74
N THR A 417 6.52 9.43 -0.58
CA THR A 417 7.14 8.73 -1.71
C THR A 417 6.22 7.72 -2.38
N ASN A 418 5.11 7.36 -1.71
CA ASN A 418 4.22 6.26 -2.08
C ASN A 418 4.99 4.93 -2.30
N LYS A 419 5.97 4.68 -1.42
CA LYS A 419 6.81 3.46 -1.42
C LYS A 419 6.78 2.79 -0.06
N THR A 420 7.03 1.49 -0.04
CA THR A 420 7.16 0.77 1.24
C THR A 420 8.48 1.15 1.89
N VAL A 421 8.42 1.69 3.12
CA VAL A 421 9.61 1.97 3.91
C VAL A 421 9.84 0.80 4.88
N ILE A 422 11.06 0.25 4.88
CA ILE A 422 11.47 -0.86 5.74
C ILE A 422 12.55 -0.33 6.67
N ALA A 423 12.22 -0.16 7.95
CA ALA A 423 13.14 0.41 8.93
C ALA A 423 13.82 -0.68 9.78
N GLY A 424 15.14 -0.67 9.82
CA GLY A 424 15.99 -1.57 10.58
C GLY A 424 17.03 -2.30 9.72
N PRO A 425 18.16 -2.76 10.30
CA PRO A 425 18.48 -2.68 11.73
C PRO A 425 19.08 -1.33 12.17
N THR A 426 18.92 -1.00 13.45
CA THR A 426 19.47 0.24 14.05
C THR A 426 21.00 0.19 14.15
N GLU A 427 21.56 -0.97 14.46
CA GLU A 427 23.01 -1.21 14.63
C GLU A 427 23.69 -1.71 13.34
N ALA A 428 23.16 -1.31 12.17
CA ALA A 428 23.61 -1.81 10.88
C ALA A 428 25.11 -1.65 10.64
N THR A 429 25.72 -0.56 11.11
CA THR A 429 27.15 -0.30 10.95
C THR A 429 28.00 -1.37 11.61
N ALA A 430 27.77 -1.62 12.91
CA ALA A 430 28.50 -2.65 13.64
C ALA A 430 28.25 -4.05 13.07
N VAL A 431 27.00 -4.35 12.69
CA VAL A 431 26.66 -5.62 12.05
C VAL A 431 27.42 -5.81 10.75
N GLY A 432 27.46 -4.80 9.88
CA GLY A 432 28.16 -4.89 8.60
C GLY A 432 29.67 -5.05 8.75
N ASN A 433 30.25 -4.39 9.75
CA ASN A 433 31.64 -4.61 10.15
C ASN A 433 31.87 -6.09 10.54
N LEU A 434 31.05 -6.64 11.43
CA LEU A 434 31.13 -8.06 11.83
C LEU A 434 30.96 -9.02 10.64
N LEU A 435 30.03 -8.73 9.72
CA LEU A 435 29.84 -9.53 8.50
C LEU A 435 31.11 -9.57 7.64
N VAL A 436 31.79 -8.43 7.47
CA VAL A 436 33.06 -8.39 6.72
C VAL A 436 34.15 -9.20 7.42
N GLN A 437 34.22 -9.14 8.76
CA GLN A 437 35.16 -9.96 9.52
C GLN A 437 34.86 -11.46 9.37
N ALA A 438 33.59 -11.87 9.41
CA ALA A 438 33.21 -13.27 9.18
C ALA A 438 33.49 -13.74 7.75
N ILE A 439 33.41 -12.85 6.74
CA ILE A 439 33.85 -13.16 5.38
C ILE A 439 35.36 -13.39 5.32
N ALA A 440 36.15 -12.56 6.01
CA ALA A 440 37.60 -12.70 6.07
C ALA A 440 38.04 -14.03 6.71
N ASP A 441 37.27 -14.55 7.67
CA ASP A 441 37.50 -15.84 8.32
C ASP A 441 36.92 -17.03 7.55
N GLY A 442 36.20 -16.80 6.45
CA GLY A 442 35.58 -17.84 5.64
C GLY A 442 34.31 -18.45 6.26
N GLU A 443 33.78 -17.89 7.35
CA GLU A 443 32.48 -18.27 7.93
C GLU A 443 31.32 -17.87 7.03
N LEU A 444 31.49 -16.79 6.26
CA LEU A 444 30.56 -16.38 5.21
C LEU A 444 31.31 -16.33 3.88
N SER A 445 30.69 -16.87 2.83
CA SER A 445 31.31 -16.89 1.51
C SER A 445 31.31 -15.51 0.83
N ARG A 446 30.28 -14.70 1.11
CA ARG A 446 30.04 -13.39 0.47
C ARG A 446 28.99 -12.59 1.24
N ILE A 447 28.93 -11.29 0.96
CA ILE A 447 28.07 -10.36 1.70
C ILE A 447 26.58 -10.67 1.58
N GLU A 448 26.12 -11.25 0.46
CA GLU A 448 24.70 -11.56 0.31
C GLU A 448 24.22 -12.66 1.27
N GLU A 449 25.11 -13.57 1.69
CA GLU A 449 24.84 -14.57 2.72
C GLU A 449 24.65 -13.90 4.08
N GLY A 450 25.54 -12.96 4.42
CA GLY A 450 25.42 -12.12 5.61
C GLY A 450 24.10 -11.32 5.64
N ARG A 451 23.73 -10.66 4.54
CA ARG A 451 22.45 -9.93 4.43
C ARG A 451 21.23 -10.83 4.63
N ALA A 452 21.30 -12.09 4.20
CA ALA A 452 20.24 -13.05 4.43
C ALA A 452 20.06 -13.37 5.93
N LEU A 453 21.17 -13.50 6.67
CA LEU A 453 21.14 -13.67 8.13
C LEU A 453 20.61 -12.43 8.85
N VAL A 454 21.01 -11.22 8.43
CA VAL A 454 20.52 -9.97 9.05
C VAL A 454 18.99 -9.89 8.98
N ARG A 455 18.40 -10.23 7.84
CA ARG A 455 16.94 -10.18 7.65
C ARG A 455 16.18 -11.10 8.61
N THR A 456 16.78 -12.20 9.04
CA THR A 456 16.17 -13.12 10.01
C THR A 456 16.55 -12.81 11.45
N ALA A 457 17.72 -12.21 11.68
CA ALA A 457 18.26 -11.97 13.01
C ALA A 457 17.70 -10.70 13.67
N PHE A 458 17.38 -9.66 12.89
CA PHE A 458 16.94 -8.37 13.44
C PHE A 458 15.51 -8.02 13.03
N PRO A 459 14.70 -7.47 13.95
CA PRO A 459 13.37 -7.00 13.61
C PRO A 459 13.46 -5.81 12.65
N VAL A 460 12.59 -5.82 11.64
CA VAL A 460 12.36 -4.68 10.75
C VAL A 460 10.91 -4.24 10.85
N THR A 461 10.66 -2.93 10.77
CA THR A 461 9.31 -2.36 10.76
C THR A 461 8.93 -1.95 9.35
N TYR A 462 7.76 -2.39 8.89
CA TYR A 462 7.21 -2.01 7.59
C TYR A 462 6.27 -0.83 7.77
N PHE A 463 6.52 0.24 7.03
CA PHE A 463 5.62 1.37 6.87
C PHE A 463 5.10 1.34 5.45
N LEU A 464 3.84 0.91 5.32
CA LEU A 464 3.14 0.94 4.06
C LEU A 464 2.64 2.38 3.84
N PRO A 465 2.60 2.88 2.59
CA PRO A 465 1.96 4.14 2.28
C PRO A 465 0.53 4.11 2.82
N GLN A 466 0.28 4.88 3.86
CA GLN A 466 -1.06 5.11 4.36
C GLN A 466 -1.66 6.15 3.43
N ARG A 467 -2.74 5.79 2.74
CA ARG A 467 -3.54 6.73 1.95
C ARG A 467 -4.11 7.77 2.91
N SER A 468 -3.35 8.83 3.15
CA SER A 468 -3.86 10.00 3.84
C SER A 468 -4.95 10.61 2.95
N GLU A 469 -6.03 11.09 3.56
CA GLU A 469 -7.19 11.66 2.86
C GLU A 469 -6.83 12.76 1.85
N SER A 470 -5.64 13.37 1.98
CA SER A 470 -5.13 14.41 1.08
C SER A 470 -4.59 13.89 -0.27
N HIS A 471 -4.12 12.64 -0.36
CA HIS A 471 -3.58 12.09 -1.62
C HIS A 471 -4.67 11.50 -2.53
N VAL A 472 -5.78 11.03 -1.94
CA VAL A 472 -6.96 10.63 -2.73
C VAL A 472 -7.53 11.83 -3.46
N SER A 473 -7.53 13.01 -2.81
CA SER A 473 -7.88 14.27 -3.45
C SER A 473 -7.01 14.53 -4.69
N SER A 474 -5.67 14.41 -4.64
CA SER A 474 -4.86 14.72 -5.83
C SER A 474 -5.05 13.74 -7.00
N ARG A 475 -5.26 12.44 -6.73
CA ARG A 475 -5.55 11.45 -7.77
C ARG A 475 -6.94 11.63 -8.36
N PHE A 476 -7.94 11.86 -7.50
CA PHE A 476 -9.28 12.20 -7.93
C PHE A 476 -9.29 13.47 -8.78
N GLU A 477 -8.61 14.54 -8.36
CA GLU A 477 -8.54 15.78 -9.15
C GLU A 477 -7.87 15.54 -10.52
N SER A 478 -6.79 14.76 -10.58
CA SER A 478 -6.16 14.39 -11.85
C SER A 478 -7.08 13.55 -12.75
N ALA A 479 -7.76 12.56 -12.18
CA ALA A 479 -8.73 11.74 -12.89
C ALA A 479 -9.92 12.58 -13.36
N LYS A 480 -10.40 13.52 -12.53
CA LYS A 480 -11.52 14.41 -12.81
C LYS A 480 -11.21 15.27 -14.02
N VAL A 481 -10.01 15.87 -14.07
CA VAL A 481 -9.55 16.64 -15.24
C VAL A 481 -9.56 15.78 -16.51
N GLN A 482 -9.16 14.51 -16.45
CA GLN A 482 -9.17 13.63 -17.63
C GLN A 482 -10.58 13.34 -18.14
N TYR A 483 -11.55 13.13 -17.25
CA TYR A 483 -12.96 12.95 -17.63
C TYR A 483 -13.60 14.26 -18.12
N GLU A 484 -13.31 15.39 -17.47
CA GLU A 484 -13.81 16.71 -17.86
C GLU A 484 -13.31 17.15 -19.25
N GLN A 485 -12.10 16.73 -19.65
CA GLN A 485 -11.60 16.93 -21.01
C GLN A 485 -12.44 16.23 -22.09
N LEU A 486 -13.17 15.15 -21.74
CA LEU A 486 -14.13 14.50 -22.63
C LEU A 486 -15.53 15.16 -22.58
N GLY A 487 -15.68 16.26 -21.85
CA GLY A 487 -16.95 16.95 -21.64
C GLY A 487 -17.88 16.26 -20.64
N ILE A 488 -17.33 15.43 -19.75
CA ILE A 488 -18.09 14.72 -18.71
C ILE A 488 -18.11 15.54 -17.42
N ASP A 489 -19.30 15.79 -16.89
CA ASP A 489 -19.48 16.36 -15.55
C ASP A 489 -19.47 15.23 -14.51
N VAL A 490 -18.33 15.09 -13.83
CA VAL A 490 -18.12 14.05 -12.80
C VAL A 490 -19.06 14.23 -11.60
N GLU A 491 -19.35 15.47 -11.21
CA GLU A 491 -20.23 15.75 -10.07
C GLU A 491 -21.69 15.38 -10.39
N ALA A 492 -22.13 15.67 -11.62
CA ALA A 492 -23.43 15.24 -12.11
C ALA A 492 -23.52 13.71 -12.23
N ALA A 493 -22.46 13.04 -12.69
CA ALA A 493 -22.41 11.57 -12.75
C ALA A 493 -22.57 10.95 -11.35
N PHE A 494 -21.83 11.44 -10.36
CA PHE A 494 -21.94 10.98 -8.96
C PHE A 494 -23.34 11.23 -8.40
N ALA A 495 -23.91 12.41 -8.65
CA ALA A 495 -25.25 12.76 -8.19
C ALA A 495 -26.34 11.88 -8.82
N LYS A 496 -26.20 11.55 -10.12
CA LYS A 496 -27.13 10.67 -10.84
C LYS A 496 -27.11 9.26 -10.26
N VAL A 497 -25.93 8.64 -10.14
CA VAL A 497 -25.78 7.27 -9.63
C VAL A 497 -26.23 7.14 -8.17
N LYS A 498 -25.96 8.16 -7.34
CA LYS A 498 -26.38 8.20 -5.93
C LYS A 498 -27.89 8.01 -5.73
N GLN A 499 -28.70 8.43 -6.71
CA GLN A 499 -30.15 8.40 -6.59
C GLN A 499 -30.78 7.07 -7.01
N VAL A 500 -30.03 6.19 -7.69
CA VAL A 500 -30.54 4.93 -8.22
C VAL A 500 -30.61 3.89 -7.10
N PRO A 501 -31.80 3.41 -6.70
CA PRO A 501 -31.90 2.34 -5.74
C PRO A 501 -31.52 0.99 -6.37
N ILE A 502 -30.71 0.20 -5.67
CA ILE A 502 -30.46 -1.21 -6.02
C ILE A 502 -31.17 -2.09 -4.98
N SER A 503 -32.05 -2.98 -5.42
CA SER A 503 -32.78 -3.90 -4.56
C SER A 503 -31.97 -5.18 -4.33
N VAL A 504 -31.50 -5.34 -3.09
CA VAL A 504 -30.65 -6.45 -2.67
C VAL A 504 -31.53 -7.60 -2.20
N HIS A 505 -31.40 -8.77 -2.82
CA HIS A 505 -32.17 -9.96 -2.49
C HIS A 505 -31.81 -10.53 -1.12
N CYS A 506 -32.81 -10.91 -0.32
CA CYS A 506 -32.58 -11.45 1.01
C CYS A 506 -32.02 -12.88 1.02
N TRP A 507 -32.24 -13.65 -0.05
CA TRP A 507 -32.03 -15.11 -0.03
C TRP A 507 -30.58 -15.59 -0.15
N GLN A 508 -29.67 -14.71 -0.58
CA GLN A 508 -28.23 -14.99 -0.54
C GLN A 508 -27.73 -15.14 0.90
N GLY A 509 -28.41 -14.59 1.91
CA GLY A 509 -27.95 -14.61 3.30
C GLY A 509 -28.11 -15.95 4.01
N ASP A 510 -29.01 -16.79 3.52
CA ASP A 510 -29.37 -18.06 4.15
C ASP A 510 -29.58 -19.20 3.15
N ASP A 511 -29.14 -19.05 1.90
CA ASP A 511 -29.21 -20.11 0.88
C ASP A 511 -30.66 -20.51 0.56
N LEU A 512 -31.57 -19.55 0.42
CA LEU A 512 -32.99 -19.80 0.13
C LEU A 512 -33.70 -20.70 1.17
N HIS A 513 -33.22 -20.79 2.41
CA HIS A 513 -33.87 -21.61 3.45
C HIS A 513 -35.15 -20.98 4.00
N GLY A 514 -35.19 -19.65 4.08
CA GLY A 514 -36.31 -18.91 4.66
C GLY A 514 -36.43 -19.05 6.18
N THR A 515 -37.55 -18.55 6.70
CA THR A 515 -37.90 -18.60 8.13
C THR A 515 -39.21 -19.36 8.39
N GLU A 516 -39.73 -20.06 7.37
CA GLU A 516 -40.90 -20.93 7.53
C GLU A 516 -40.63 -22.01 8.59
N VAL A 517 -41.60 -22.22 9.46
CA VAL A 517 -41.52 -23.23 10.53
C VAL A 517 -41.42 -24.64 9.95
N ILE A 518 -42.10 -24.88 8.83
CA ILE A 518 -42.05 -26.12 8.06
C ILE A 518 -41.04 -25.93 6.94
N ALA A 519 -39.76 -26.14 7.24
CA ALA A 519 -38.71 -26.08 6.23
C ALA A 519 -38.85 -27.27 5.27
N ASN A 520 -38.95 -26.98 3.97
CA ASN A 520 -38.91 -27.98 2.90
C ASN A 520 -37.56 -27.91 2.16
N GLU A 521 -37.17 -29.01 1.53
CA GLU A 521 -35.98 -29.02 0.68
C GLU A 521 -36.13 -28.06 -0.50
N LEU A 522 -35.01 -27.43 -0.89
CA LEU A 522 -34.96 -26.52 -2.02
C LEU A 522 -35.38 -27.26 -3.30
N SER A 523 -36.33 -26.67 -4.04
CA SER A 523 -36.85 -27.22 -5.30
C SER A 523 -37.34 -26.09 -6.22
N GLY A 524 -37.89 -26.44 -7.38
CA GLY A 524 -38.38 -25.47 -8.38
C GLY A 524 -37.37 -25.16 -9.49
N GLY A 525 -36.29 -25.91 -9.58
CA GLY A 525 -35.30 -25.78 -10.65
C GLY A 525 -34.25 -24.70 -10.45
N ILE A 526 -34.14 -24.20 -9.23
CA ILE A 526 -33.01 -23.47 -8.67
C ILE A 526 -32.24 -24.38 -7.71
N ASP A 527 -30.93 -24.21 -7.63
CA ASP A 527 -30.06 -24.99 -6.74
C ASP A 527 -28.95 -24.13 -6.14
N VAL A 528 -28.68 -24.32 -4.86
CA VAL A 528 -27.65 -23.56 -4.13
C VAL A 528 -26.40 -24.40 -4.01
N THR A 529 -25.28 -23.90 -4.55
CA THR A 529 -24.01 -24.63 -4.55
C THR A 529 -22.99 -24.04 -3.58
N GLY A 530 -22.41 -24.90 -2.74
CA GLY A 530 -21.42 -24.53 -1.72
C GLY A 530 -21.92 -24.72 -0.29
N ASN A 531 -21.00 -24.71 0.67
CA ASN A 531 -21.27 -24.93 2.10
C ASN A 531 -20.44 -24.00 2.99
N HIS A 532 -20.23 -22.75 2.56
CA HIS A 532 -19.48 -21.77 3.32
C HIS A 532 -20.15 -21.53 4.69
N PRO A 533 -19.39 -21.54 5.80
CA PRO A 533 -19.94 -21.40 7.13
C PRO A 533 -20.60 -20.03 7.36
N GLY A 534 -21.36 -19.94 8.45
CA GLY A 534 -21.84 -18.66 8.98
C GLY A 534 -23.12 -18.09 8.36
N ARG A 535 -23.88 -18.87 7.57
CA ARG A 535 -25.19 -18.45 7.04
C ARG A 535 -26.16 -17.98 8.14
N ALA A 536 -27.05 -17.06 7.80
CA ALA A 536 -28.12 -16.65 8.69
C ALA A 536 -29.13 -17.80 8.91
N ARG A 537 -29.75 -17.86 10.09
CA ARG A 537 -30.64 -18.96 10.51
C ARG A 537 -32.04 -18.49 10.90
N ASN A 538 -32.25 -17.19 10.96
CA ASN A 538 -33.51 -16.55 11.35
C ASN A 538 -33.53 -15.10 10.85
N GLY A 539 -34.67 -14.43 10.95
CA GLY A 539 -34.84 -13.05 10.47
C GLY A 539 -33.92 -12.03 11.15
N GLU A 540 -33.55 -12.23 12.43
CA GLU A 540 -32.65 -11.31 13.14
C GLU A 540 -31.21 -11.41 12.62
N GLU A 541 -30.68 -12.61 12.46
CA GLU A 541 -29.35 -12.84 11.88
C GLU A 541 -29.30 -12.33 10.44
N LEU A 542 -30.36 -12.55 9.66
CA LEU A 542 -30.42 -12.12 8.27
C LEU A 542 -30.42 -10.59 8.15
N ARG A 543 -31.21 -9.89 8.98
CA ARG A 543 -31.20 -8.42 9.05
C ARG A 543 -29.84 -7.87 9.44
N ARG A 544 -29.15 -8.49 10.40
CA ARG A 544 -27.79 -8.07 10.81
C ARG A 544 -26.77 -8.25 9.69
N ASP A 545 -26.86 -9.35 8.94
CA ASP A 545 -25.97 -9.59 7.80
C ASP A 545 -26.26 -8.62 6.65
N LEU A 546 -27.54 -8.33 6.37
CA LEU A 546 -27.95 -7.29 5.42
C LEU A 546 -27.47 -5.91 5.84
N GLU A 547 -27.67 -5.49 7.09
CA GLU A 547 -27.13 -4.22 7.62
C GLU A 547 -25.62 -4.13 7.40
N LYS A 548 -24.90 -5.24 7.67
CA LYS A 548 -23.46 -5.28 7.46
C LYS A 548 -23.13 -5.11 5.98
N ALA A 549 -23.79 -5.82 5.08
CA ALA A 549 -23.58 -5.67 3.64
C ALA A 549 -23.88 -4.24 3.17
N LEU A 550 -25.03 -3.68 3.55
CA LEU A 550 -25.46 -2.32 3.19
C LEU A 550 -24.47 -1.25 3.69
N SER A 551 -23.81 -1.46 4.84
CA SER A 551 -22.76 -0.56 5.34
C SER A 551 -21.50 -0.49 4.45
N LEU A 552 -21.34 -1.44 3.52
CA LEU A 552 -20.20 -1.55 2.61
C LEU A 552 -20.54 -1.09 1.19
N ILE A 553 -21.82 -0.84 0.89
CA ILE A 553 -22.30 -0.59 -0.46
C ILE A 553 -22.71 0.89 -0.57
N PRO A 554 -22.12 1.67 -1.49
CA PRO A 554 -22.47 3.07 -1.66
C PRO A 554 -23.83 3.24 -2.36
N GLY A 555 -24.53 4.34 -2.08
CA GLY A 555 -25.77 4.71 -2.77
C GLY A 555 -27.04 4.37 -2.00
N LYS A 556 -28.18 4.36 -2.71
CA LYS A 556 -29.49 4.02 -2.15
C LYS A 556 -29.80 2.55 -2.38
N HIS A 557 -30.44 1.93 -1.40
CA HIS A 557 -30.73 0.50 -1.42
C HIS A 557 -32.20 0.22 -1.11
N ARG A 558 -32.64 -0.95 -1.56
CA ARG A 558 -33.87 -1.61 -1.13
C ARG A 558 -33.52 -3.05 -0.74
N VAL A 559 -34.44 -3.73 -0.08
CA VAL A 559 -34.32 -5.18 0.14
C VAL A 559 -35.48 -5.90 -0.50
N ASN A 560 -35.15 -6.91 -1.30
CA ASN A 560 -36.12 -7.76 -1.98
C ASN A 560 -36.37 -9.02 -1.15
N LEU A 561 -37.61 -9.18 -0.67
CA LEU A 561 -38.02 -10.26 0.24
C LEU A 561 -38.80 -11.34 -0.50
N HIS A 562 -38.66 -12.58 -0.07
CA HIS A 562 -39.57 -13.66 -0.45
C HIS A 562 -40.59 -13.95 0.65
N ALA A 563 -41.76 -14.49 0.29
CA ALA A 563 -42.81 -14.81 1.24
C ALA A 563 -42.39 -15.86 2.30
N MET A 564 -41.45 -16.76 1.96
CA MET A 564 -40.87 -17.71 2.93
C MET A 564 -40.04 -17.05 4.04
N TYR A 565 -39.76 -15.75 3.97
CA TYR A 565 -39.12 -14.97 5.04
C TYR A 565 -40.13 -14.34 6.01
N ALA A 566 -41.37 -14.83 6.01
CA ALA A 566 -42.38 -14.50 6.99
C ALA A 566 -41.93 -14.90 8.41
N GLU A 567 -42.06 -13.99 9.36
CA GLU A 567 -41.75 -14.23 10.77
C GLU A 567 -43.04 -14.51 11.55
N THR A 568 -43.40 -15.78 11.65
CA THR A 568 -44.67 -16.25 12.24
C THR A 568 -44.58 -16.64 13.72
N ASP A 569 -43.50 -16.24 14.41
CA ASP A 569 -43.24 -16.54 15.82
C ASP A 569 -43.43 -18.03 16.18
N SER A 570 -42.92 -18.92 15.31
CA SER A 570 -42.98 -20.38 15.43
C SER A 570 -44.37 -21.01 15.23
N VAL A 571 -45.36 -20.26 14.76
CA VAL A 571 -46.65 -20.80 14.34
C VAL A 571 -46.57 -21.20 12.86
N PRO A 572 -46.87 -22.46 12.48
CA PRO A 572 -46.94 -22.85 11.07
C PRO A 572 -48.15 -22.18 10.42
N ILE A 573 -47.90 -21.33 9.42
CA ILE A 573 -48.92 -20.64 8.64
C ILE A 573 -48.76 -21.06 7.18
N GLU A 574 -49.86 -21.52 6.57
CA GLU A 574 -49.89 -21.84 5.15
C GLU A 574 -49.67 -20.59 4.29
N ARG A 575 -49.01 -20.75 3.14
CA ARG A 575 -48.60 -19.62 2.29
C ARG A 575 -49.79 -18.78 1.80
N ASP A 576 -50.93 -19.39 1.53
CA ASP A 576 -52.17 -18.69 1.13
C ASP A 576 -52.84 -17.90 2.28
N GLN A 577 -52.38 -18.08 3.51
CA GLN A 577 -52.88 -17.41 4.72
C GLN A 577 -51.90 -16.38 5.29
N LEU A 578 -50.79 -16.10 4.60
CA LEU A 578 -49.84 -15.06 5.02
C LEU A 578 -50.49 -13.67 5.05
N LYS A 579 -50.12 -12.87 6.05
CA LYS A 579 -50.67 -11.54 6.32
C LYS A 579 -49.55 -10.54 6.59
N THR A 580 -49.91 -9.26 6.63
CA THR A 580 -49.02 -8.14 6.91
C THR A 580 -48.31 -8.24 8.26
N GLU A 581 -48.95 -8.81 9.28
CA GLU A 581 -48.38 -8.99 10.62
C GLU A 581 -47.11 -9.84 10.63
N HIS A 582 -47.01 -10.83 9.73
CA HIS A 582 -45.83 -11.70 9.61
C HIS A 582 -44.59 -10.99 9.03
N PHE A 583 -44.74 -9.76 8.54
CA PHE A 583 -43.65 -8.94 7.99
C PHE A 583 -43.46 -7.62 8.75
N GLU A 584 -44.11 -7.44 9.91
CA GLU A 584 -43.98 -6.21 10.71
C GLU A 584 -42.54 -5.93 11.15
N LYS A 585 -41.78 -6.97 11.49
CA LYS A 585 -40.37 -6.85 11.90
C LYS A 585 -39.51 -6.34 10.75
N TRP A 586 -39.73 -6.85 9.54
CA TRP A 586 -39.09 -6.36 8.31
C TRP A 586 -39.42 -4.89 8.02
N VAL A 587 -40.70 -4.50 8.14
CA VAL A 587 -41.09 -3.10 7.94
C VAL A 587 -40.48 -2.16 8.98
N LYS A 588 -40.50 -2.55 10.26
CA LYS A 588 -39.87 -1.77 11.34
C LYS A 588 -38.36 -1.60 11.11
N TRP A 589 -37.70 -2.67 10.70
CA TRP A 589 -36.29 -2.65 10.32
C TRP A 589 -36.01 -1.75 9.12
N ALA A 590 -36.75 -1.90 8.02
CA ALA A 590 -36.59 -1.09 6.82
C ALA A 590 -36.81 0.41 7.10
N LYS A 591 -37.80 0.76 7.92
CA LYS A 591 -38.01 2.14 8.41
C LYS A 591 -36.81 2.68 9.17
N SER A 592 -36.16 1.87 10.01
CA SER A 592 -35.00 2.31 10.79
C SER A 592 -33.79 2.66 9.91
N LEU A 593 -33.69 2.05 8.73
CA LEU A 593 -32.63 2.32 7.75
C LEU A 593 -33.03 3.31 6.65
N GLY A 594 -34.32 3.65 6.55
CA GLY A 594 -34.86 4.50 5.49
C GLY A 594 -34.83 3.86 4.10
N ILE A 595 -35.02 2.54 4.02
CA ILE A 595 -35.01 1.76 2.77
C ILE A 595 -36.39 1.24 2.39
N GLY A 596 -36.58 0.97 1.10
CA GLY A 596 -37.79 0.30 0.58
C GLY A 596 -37.71 -1.22 0.66
N LEU A 597 -38.87 -1.88 0.59
CA LEU A 597 -38.99 -3.34 0.50
C LEU A 597 -39.70 -3.75 -0.80
N ASP A 598 -39.11 -4.68 -1.52
CA ASP A 598 -39.73 -5.39 -2.64
C ASP A 598 -40.09 -6.82 -2.20
N PHE A 599 -40.96 -7.48 -2.95
CA PHE A 599 -41.60 -8.71 -2.51
C PHE A 599 -41.82 -9.75 -3.61
N ASN A 600 -41.82 -11.01 -3.22
CA ASN A 600 -41.99 -12.13 -4.13
C ASN A 600 -42.85 -13.21 -3.45
N PRO A 601 -43.98 -13.63 -4.05
CA PRO A 601 -44.62 -14.88 -3.67
C PRO A 601 -43.62 -16.03 -3.81
N THR A 602 -43.52 -16.90 -2.81
CA THR A 602 -42.68 -18.10 -2.89
C THR A 602 -43.54 -19.24 -3.42
N VAL A 603 -43.32 -19.63 -4.67
CA VAL A 603 -44.11 -20.67 -5.37
C VAL A 603 -43.29 -21.93 -5.68
N PHE A 604 -42.28 -22.20 -4.86
CA PHE A 604 -41.39 -23.37 -4.94
C PHE A 604 -41.09 -23.91 -3.53
N SER A 605 -40.38 -25.03 -3.38
CA SER A 605 -40.06 -25.62 -2.05
C SER A 605 -41.30 -25.82 -1.16
N HIS A 606 -42.33 -26.44 -1.73
CA HIS A 606 -43.60 -26.66 -1.05
C HIS A 606 -44.28 -27.93 -1.56
N PRO A 607 -45.00 -28.70 -0.73
CA PRO A 607 -45.70 -29.91 -1.17
C PRO A 607 -46.64 -29.68 -2.36
N LYS A 608 -47.34 -28.53 -2.39
CA LYS A 608 -48.23 -28.14 -3.52
C LYS A 608 -47.49 -27.64 -4.77
N ALA A 609 -46.15 -27.70 -4.81
CA ALA A 609 -45.31 -27.43 -5.97
C ALA A 609 -44.46 -28.66 -6.37
N ALA A 610 -44.58 -29.77 -5.65
CA ALA A 610 -43.72 -30.95 -5.83
C ALA A 610 -43.86 -31.61 -7.21
N ASP A 611 -45.00 -31.44 -7.87
CA ASP A 611 -45.27 -31.95 -9.22
C ASP A 611 -44.61 -31.11 -10.33
N GLY A 612 -43.84 -30.07 -9.97
CA GLY A 612 -43.20 -29.16 -10.92
C GLY A 612 -44.16 -28.16 -11.56
N LEU A 613 -45.40 -28.06 -11.06
CA LEU A 613 -46.44 -27.13 -11.54
C LEU A 613 -47.17 -26.50 -10.35
N THR A 614 -47.56 -25.23 -10.49
CA THR A 614 -48.24 -24.42 -9.48
C THR A 614 -49.43 -23.65 -10.06
N LEU A 615 -49.23 -22.44 -10.57
CA LEU A 615 -50.27 -21.62 -11.22
C LEU A 615 -50.79 -22.23 -12.52
N ALA A 616 -50.02 -23.13 -13.13
CA ALA A 616 -50.39 -23.91 -14.31
C ALA A 616 -50.75 -25.36 -13.99
N HIS A 617 -50.87 -25.73 -12.72
CA HIS A 617 -51.19 -27.10 -12.30
C HIS A 617 -52.56 -27.56 -12.85
N PRO A 618 -52.74 -28.82 -13.29
CA PRO A 618 -54.04 -29.30 -13.78
C PRO A 618 -55.13 -29.37 -12.69
N ASP A 619 -54.76 -29.65 -11.45
CA ASP A 619 -55.63 -29.58 -10.27
C ASP A 619 -55.99 -28.13 -9.91
N GLU A 620 -57.29 -27.85 -9.83
CA GLU A 620 -57.84 -26.53 -9.51
C GLU A 620 -57.62 -26.12 -8.06
N GLU A 621 -57.60 -27.06 -7.10
CA GLU A 621 -57.33 -26.75 -5.70
C GLU A 621 -55.89 -26.28 -5.50
N ILE A 622 -54.93 -26.91 -6.19
CA ILE A 622 -53.52 -26.48 -6.19
C ILE A 622 -53.39 -25.10 -6.84
N ARG A 623 -54.02 -24.86 -7.99
CA ARG A 623 -54.01 -23.52 -8.61
C ARG A 623 -54.62 -22.46 -7.68
N THR A 624 -55.77 -22.76 -7.07
CA THR A 624 -56.48 -21.83 -6.17
C THR A 624 -55.62 -21.46 -4.97
N PHE A 625 -54.91 -22.42 -4.38
CA PHE A 625 -53.94 -22.17 -3.31
C PHE A 625 -52.87 -21.15 -3.75
N TRP A 626 -52.24 -21.38 -4.90
CA TRP A 626 -51.18 -20.50 -5.40
C TRP A 626 -51.69 -19.12 -5.84
N ILE A 627 -52.89 -19.05 -6.42
CA ILE A 627 -53.58 -17.79 -6.72
C ILE A 627 -53.80 -16.99 -5.43
N ASN A 628 -54.34 -17.63 -4.39
CA ASN A 628 -54.60 -16.98 -3.11
C ASN A 628 -53.30 -16.53 -2.42
N HIS A 629 -52.24 -17.34 -2.49
CA HIS A 629 -50.91 -16.96 -2.02
C HIS A 629 -50.37 -15.70 -2.72
N CYS A 630 -50.44 -15.65 -4.05
CA CYS A 630 -50.00 -14.48 -4.81
C CYS A 630 -50.84 -13.23 -4.45
N LYS A 631 -52.17 -13.38 -4.29
CA LYS A 631 -53.05 -12.28 -3.82
C LYS A 631 -52.68 -11.80 -2.42
N ALA A 632 -52.42 -12.72 -1.49
CA ALA A 632 -51.97 -12.38 -0.14
C ALA A 632 -50.65 -11.60 -0.17
N CYS A 633 -49.72 -12.00 -1.03
CA CYS A 633 -48.44 -11.30 -1.20
C CYS A 633 -48.60 -9.89 -1.80
N ARG A 634 -49.49 -9.71 -2.79
CA ARG A 634 -49.81 -8.37 -3.31
C ARG A 634 -50.37 -7.45 -2.22
N LYS A 635 -51.20 -7.98 -1.31
CA LYS A 635 -51.68 -7.24 -0.14
C LYS A 635 -50.56 -6.86 0.84
N ILE A 636 -49.60 -7.77 1.07
CA ILE A 636 -48.43 -7.50 1.92
C ILE A 636 -47.54 -6.42 1.30
N ALA A 637 -47.34 -6.45 -0.01
CA ALA A 637 -46.58 -5.42 -0.72
C ALA A 637 -47.27 -4.06 -0.70
N ALA A 638 -48.61 -4.01 -0.81
CA ALA A 638 -49.36 -2.77 -0.63
C ALA A 638 -49.13 -2.16 0.76
N TYR A 639 -49.07 -3.02 1.78
CA TYR A 639 -48.70 -2.62 3.13
C TYR A 639 -47.25 -2.11 3.21
N PHE A 640 -46.28 -2.73 2.53
CA PHE A 640 -44.92 -2.18 2.45
C PHE A 640 -44.91 -0.79 1.82
N GLY A 641 -45.64 -0.62 0.71
CA GLY A 641 -45.78 0.66 0.02
C GLY A 641 -46.33 1.76 0.93
N GLU A 642 -47.40 1.45 1.65
CA GLU A 642 -48.03 2.38 2.60
C GLU A 642 -47.09 2.74 3.75
N GLN A 643 -46.40 1.75 4.31
CA GLN A 643 -45.56 1.96 5.49
C GLN A 643 -44.25 2.66 5.18
N LEU A 644 -43.67 2.46 3.98
CA LEU A 644 -42.33 2.94 3.63
C LEU A 644 -42.37 4.18 2.72
N GLY A 645 -43.53 4.56 2.18
CA GLY A 645 -43.68 5.74 1.34
C GLY A 645 -43.03 5.61 -0.04
N THR A 646 -42.83 4.38 -0.50
CA THR A 646 -42.28 4.02 -1.82
C THR A 646 -42.97 2.75 -2.29
N PRO A 647 -43.34 2.62 -3.57
CA PRO A 647 -44.00 1.41 -4.06
C PRO A 647 -43.14 0.17 -3.80
N SER A 648 -43.80 -0.94 -3.48
CA SER A 648 -43.19 -2.26 -3.38
C SER A 648 -43.41 -3.01 -4.68
N LEU A 649 -42.33 -3.45 -5.30
CA LEU A 649 -42.40 -4.30 -6.49
C LEU A 649 -42.74 -5.72 -6.07
N VAL A 650 -43.77 -6.31 -6.68
CA VAL A 650 -44.17 -7.71 -6.47
C VAL A 650 -43.83 -8.52 -7.69
N ASN A 651 -42.86 -9.41 -7.58
CA ASN A 651 -42.43 -10.25 -8.69
C ASN A 651 -42.96 -11.67 -8.60
N ILE A 652 -43.68 -12.08 -9.65
CA ILE A 652 -44.19 -13.44 -9.81
C ILE A 652 -43.29 -14.19 -10.78
N TRP A 653 -42.37 -14.97 -10.22
CA TRP A 653 -41.67 -16.06 -10.88
C TRP A 653 -42.31 -17.39 -10.50
N VAL A 654 -42.42 -18.35 -11.43
CA VAL A 654 -42.94 -19.70 -11.16
C VAL A 654 -42.00 -20.78 -11.72
N PRO A 655 -41.85 -21.94 -11.05
CA PRO A 655 -41.02 -23.04 -11.53
C PRO A 655 -41.72 -23.91 -12.60
N ASP A 656 -42.98 -23.58 -12.92
CA ASP A 656 -43.89 -24.41 -13.71
C ASP A 656 -43.28 -24.87 -15.04
N GLY A 657 -43.08 -26.18 -15.18
CA GLY A 657 -42.43 -26.73 -16.35
C GLY A 657 -42.46 -28.25 -16.41
N TYR A 658 -41.75 -28.80 -17.40
CA TYR A 658 -41.53 -30.22 -17.55
C TYR A 658 -40.07 -30.50 -17.84
N LYS A 659 -39.53 -31.48 -17.11
CA LYS A 659 -38.18 -32.01 -17.30
C LYS A 659 -37.92 -32.50 -18.72
N ASP A 660 -38.88 -33.20 -19.30
CA ASP A 660 -38.79 -33.82 -20.63
C ASP A 660 -39.84 -33.24 -21.59
N THR A 661 -39.74 -33.61 -22.86
CA THR A 661 -40.53 -33.10 -23.97
C THR A 661 -42.03 -33.16 -23.68
N PRO A 662 -42.72 -32.00 -23.52
CA PRO A 662 -44.15 -32.00 -23.27
C PRO A 662 -44.95 -32.38 -24.53
N SER A 663 -46.02 -33.13 -24.31
CA SER A 663 -47.04 -33.43 -25.33
C SER A 663 -48.03 -32.29 -25.55
N ASP A 664 -48.12 -31.35 -24.60
CA ASP A 664 -48.95 -30.15 -24.68
C ASP A 664 -48.25 -28.95 -24.01
N ARG A 665 -47.98 -27.91 -24.81
CA ARG A 665 -47.40 -26.64 -24.35
C ARG A 665 -48.44 -25.52 -24.23
N LEU A 666 -49.65 -25.72 -24.74
CA LEU A 666 -50.68 -24.67 -24.81
C LEU A 666 -51.53 -24.65 -23.54
N THR A 667 -52.04 -25.80 -23.10
CA THR A 667 -53.00 -25.82 -21.99
C THR A 667 -52.39 -25.37 -20.66
N PRO A 668 -51.15 -25.75 -20.28
CA PRO A 668 -50.51 -25.17 -19.10
C PRO A 668 -50.39 -23.64 -19.17
N ARG A 669 -50.01 -23.08 -20.33
CA ARG A 669 -49.95 -21.62 -20.54
C ARG A 669 -51.31 -20.95 -20.44
N LYS A 670 -52.36 -21.60 -20.96
CA LYS A 670 -53.73 -21.12 -20.81
C LYS A 670 -54.12 -21.04 -19.32
N ARG A 671 -53.83 -22.07 -18.53
CA ARG A 671 -54.07 -22.07 -17.08
C ARG A 671 -53.26 -21.01 -16.36
N LEU A 672 -51.97 -20.84 -16.71
CA LEU A 672 -51.15 -19.77 -16.14
C LEU A 672 -51.77 -18.40 -16.42
N LYS A 673 -52.23 -18.14 -17.65
CA LYS A 673 -52.91 -16.88 -18.00
C LYS A 673 -54.16 -16.66 -17.15
N GLU A 674 -55.02 -17.67 -17.04
CA GLU A 674 -56.24 -17.62 -16.22
C GLU A 674 -55.93 -17.37 -14.73
N SER A 675 -54.88 -18.02 -14.21
CA SER A 675 -54.41 -17.82 -12.83
C SER A 675 -53.88 -16.39 -12.61
N LEU A 676 -53.08 -15.85 -13.54
CA LEU A 676 -52.59 -14.47 -13.45
C LEU A 676 -53.73 -13.45 -13.57
N ASP A 677 -54.70 -13.68 -14.46
CA ASP A 677 -55.89 -12.84 -14.57
C ASP A 677 -56.65 -12.82 -13.23
N ALA A 678 -56.78 -13.98 -12.57
CA ALA A 678 -57.40 -14.07 -11.25
C ALA A 678 -56.58 -13.36 -10.17
N ILE A 679 -55.25 -13.49 -10.17
CA ILE A 679 -54.33 -12.82 -9.23
C ILE A 679 -54.43 -11.30 -9.36
N TYR A 680 -54.46 -10.79 -10.60
CA TYR A 680 -54.47 -9.36 -10.89
C TYR A 680 -55.86 -8.74 -10.98
N ALA A 681 -56.93 -9.51 -10.74
CA ALA A 681 -58.31 -9.01 -10.73
C ALA A 681 -58.52 -7.88 -9.70
N ASP A 682 -57.79 -7.93 -8.58
CA ASP A 682 -57.77 -6.86 -7.58
C ASP A 682 -56.72 -5.80 -7.99
N GLU A 683 -57.15 -4.58 -8.31
CA GLU A 683 -56.24 -3.48 -8.65
C GLU A 683 -55.70 -2.80 -7.39
N TYR A 684 -54.41 -2.45 -7.40
CA TYR A 684 -53.75 -1.66 -6.37
C TYR A 684 -53.23 -0.35 -6.96
N ASP A 685 -53.11 0.68 -6.13
CA ASP A 685 -52.48 1.94 -6.51
C ASP A 685 -51.01 1.70 -6.92
N PRO A 686 -50.56 2.11 -8.13
CA PRO A 686 -49.18 2.00 -8.56
C PRO A 686 -48.16 2.73 -7.66
N MET A 687 -48.61 3.67 -6.82
CA MET A 687 -47.78 4.29 -5.79
C MET A 687 -47.48 3.37 -4.60
N LEU A 688 -48.22 2.28 -4.46
CA LEU A 688 -48.06 1.27 -3.41
C LEU A 688 -47.51 -0.05 -3.94
N VAL A 689 -48.01 -0.53 -5.08
CA VAL A 689 -47.66 -1.85 -5.64
C VAL A 689 -47.32 -1.75 -7.11
N LEU A 690 -46.17 -2.31 -7.48
CA LEU A 690 -45.77 -2.52 -8.87
C LEU A 690 -45.74 -4.01 -9.17
N ASP A 691 -46.74 -4.48 -9.91
CA ASP A 691 -46.87 -5.88 -10.29
C ASP A 691 -45.93 -6.24 -11.44
N THR A 692 -45.09 -7.25 -11.23
CA THR A 692 -44.17 -7.79 -12.24
C THR A 692 -44.37 -9.29 -12.45
N VAL A 693 -44.02 -9.73 -13.65
CA VAL A 693 -43.94 -11.15 -14.02
C VAL A 693 -42.56 -11.45 -14.59
N GLU A 694 -42.02 -12.62 -14.28
CA GLU A 694 -40.66 -13.00 -14.65
C GLU A 694 -40.64 -14.32 -15.42
N SER A 695 -39.99 -14.30 -16.59
CA SER A 695 -39.81 -15.49 -17.41
C SER A 695 -38.55 -16.24 -17.07
N LYS A 696 -38.56 -17.56 -17.32
CA LYS A 696 -37.36 -18.40 -17.31
C LYS A 696 -37.35 -19.33 -18.52
N LEU A 697 -36.17 -19.57 -19.10
CA LEU A 697 -36.01 -20.49 -20.22
C LEU A 697 -36.10 -21.95 -19.76
N PHE A 698 -35.35 -22.30 -18.71
CA PHE A 698 -35.29 -23.64 -18.13
C PHE A 698 -34.76 -23.59 -16.68
N GLY A 699 -35.03 -24.63 -15.90
CA GLY A 699 -34.40 -24.88 -14.59
C GLY A 699 -34.07 -26.37 -14.41
N ILE A 700 -33.41 -26.73 -13.32
CA ILE A 700 -33.12 -28.14 -13.00
C ILE A 700 -34.44 -28.88 -12.70
N GLY A 701 -34.80 -29.87 -13.51
CA GLY A 701 -36.11 -30.53 -13.45
C GLY A 701 -37.22 -29.85 -14.26
N SER A 702 -36.93 -28.76 -14.97
CA SER A 702 -37.81 -28.10 -15.95
C SER A 702 -37.08 -27.79 -17.26
N GLU A 703 -36.16 -28.68 -17.67
CA GLU A 703 -35.17 -28.47 -18.73
C GLU A 703 -35.79 -28.31 -20.12
N ALA A 704 -36.82 -29.11 -20.45
CA ALA A 704 -37.37 -29.18 -21.80
C ALA A 704 -38.45 -28.12 -22.08
N TYR A 705 -39.05 -27.57 -21.03
CA TYR A 705 -40.15 -26.63 -21.13
C TYR A 705 -40.44 -25.93 -19.81
N VAL A 706 -40.57 -24.60 -19.86
CA VAL A 706 -41.15 -23.77 -18.80
C VAL A 706 -42.42 -23.09 -19.33
N VAL A 707 -43.47 -23.08 -18.51
CA VAL A 707 -44.79 -22.52 -18.86
C VAL A 707 -44.68 -21.02 -19.09
N GLY A 708 -44.13 -20.31 -18.10
CA GLY A 708 -43.88 -18.87 -18.11
C GLY A 708 -42.67 -18.48 -18.96
N SER A 709 -42.77 -18.67 -20.28
CA SER A 709 -41.68 -18.34 -21.22
C SER A 709 -41.56 -16.84 -21.48
N HIS A 710 -40.46 -16.42 -22.10
CA HIS A 710 -40.22 -15.03 -22.50
C HIS A 710 -41.39 -14.44 -23.29
N GLU A 711 -41.83 -15.09 -24.36
CA GLU A 711 -42.93 -14.59 -25.19
C GLU A 711 -44.25 -14.58 -24.43
N PHE A 712 -44.47 -15.52 -23.52
CA PHE A 712 -45.69 -15.55 -22.72
C PHE A 712 -45.78 -14.32 -21.84
N TYR A 713 -44.76 -14.05 -21.04
CA TYR A 713 -44.79 -12.94 -20.09
C TYR A 713 -44.59 -11.57 -20.75
N LEU A 714 -43.84 -11.49 -21.84
CA LEU A 714 -43.77 -10.27 -22.65
C LEU A 714 -45.17 -9.87 -23.14
N ASN A 715 -45.91 -10.80 -23.74
CA ASN A 715 -47.26 -10.53 -24.23
C ASN A 715 -48.25 -10.28 -23.09
N TYR A 716 -48.16 -11.05 -22.00
CA TYR A 716 -49.03 -10.88 -20.83
C TYR A 716 -48.82 -9.49 -20.19
N ALA A 717 -47.58 -9.10 -19.93
CA ALA A 717 -47.23 -7.82 -19.34
C ALA A 717 -47.74 -6.65 -20.20
N ASN A 718 -47.51 -6.72 -21.52
CA ASN A 718 -47.99 -5.70 -22.46
C ASN A 718 -49.52 -5.64 -22.54
N GLN A 719 -50.20 -6.79 -22.65
CA GLN A 719 -51.67 -6.84 -22.76
C GLN A 719 -52.38 -6.36 -21.49
N ASN A 720 -51.80 -6.65 -20.32
CA ASN A 720 -52.43 -6.42 -19.02
C ASN A 720 -51.85 -5.22 -18.26
N ASN A 721 -51.02 -4.39 -18.91
CA ASN A 721 -50.33 -3.24 -18.32
C ASN A 721 -49.61 -3.60 -17.00
N LYS A 722 -48.83 -4.67 -17.04
CA LYS A 722 -47.96 -5.10 -15.94
C LYS A 722 -46.50 -4.87 -16.33
N LEU A 723 -45.63 -4.75 -15.34
CA LEU A 723 -44.21 -4.63 -15.60
C LEU A 723 -43.64 -6.01 -15.96
N TYR A 724 -42.68 -6.02 -16.87
CA TYR A 724 -41.94 -7.23 -17.18
C TYR A 724 -40.59 -7.19 -16.46
N LEU A 725 -40.27 -8.28 -15.75
CA LEU A 725 -38.98 -8.47 -15.10
C LEU A 725 -38.08 -9.32 -15.98
N LEU A 726 -36.89 -8.78 -16.28
CA LEU A 726 -35.84 -9.45 -17.05
C LEU A 726 -34.74 -9.90 -16.11
N ASP A 727 -34.53 -11.20 -15.97
CA ASP A 727 -33.37 -11.77 -15.28
C ASP A 727 -32.27 -12.11 -16.29
N THR A 728 -31.05 -11.62 -16.04
CA THR A 728 -29.89 -11.85 -16.93
C THR A 728 -29.48 -13.32 -17.08
N GLY A 729 -29.86 -14.19 -16.16
CA GLY A 729 -29.58 -15.61 -16.14
C GLY A 729 -30.63 -16.48 -16.85
N HIS A 730 -31.78 -15.90 -17.19
CA HIS A 730 -32.98 -16.65 -17.59
C HIS A 730 -33.15 -16.89 -19.10
N PHE A 731 -32.17 -16.53 -19.92
CA PHE A 731 -32.27 -16.52 -21.39
C PHE A 731 -31.39 -17.58 -22.07
N HIS A 732 -31.43 -17.65 -23.39
CA HIS A 732 -30.62 -18.61 -24.16
C HIS A 732 -29.12 -18.32 -24.02
N PRO A 733 -28.24 -19.29 -24.29
CA PRO A 733 -26.81 -19.03 -24.39
C PRO A 733 -26.55 -17.88 -25.38
N THR A 734 -25.71 -16.92 -24.99
CA THR A 734 -25.38 -15.68 -25.73
C THR A 734 -26.49 -14.63 -25.83
N GLU A 735 -27.70 -14.94 -25.39
CA GLU A 735 -28.77 -13.96 -25.32
C GLU A 735 -28.53 -13.01 -24.14
N VAL A 736 -28.63 -11.71 -24.39
CA VAL A 736 -28.28 -10.65 -23.43
C VAL A 736 -29.47 -9.75 -23.16
N VAL A 737 -29.59 -9.27 -21.92
CA VAL A 737 -30.68 -8.39 -21.49
C VAL A 737 -30.42 -6.96 -21.94
N SER A 738 -29.15 -6.53 -21.99
CA SER A 738 -28.74 -5.22 -22.50
C SER A 738 -29.43 -4.87 -23.84
N ASN A 739 -29.40 -5.79 -24.80
CA ASN A 739 -30.03 -5.62 -26.11
C ASN A 739 -31.57 -5.54 -26.07
N LYS A 740 -32.22 -6.09 -25.04
CA LYS A 740 -33.68 -6.06 -24.89
C LYS A 740 -34.17 -4.70 -24.40
N LEU A 741 -33.40 -4.02 -23.55
CA LEU A 741 -33.83 -2.82 -22.82
C LEU A 741 -34.39 -1.73 -23.73
N SER A 742 -33.63 -1.33 -24.76
CA SER A 742 -34.04 -0.25 -25.67
C SER A 742 -35.29 -0.59 -26.50
N ALA A 743 -35.49 -1.86 -26.85
CA ALA A 743 -36.71 -2.33 -27.51
C ALA A 743 -37.90 -2.33 -26.54
N MET A 744 -37.70 -2.82 -25.32
CA MET A 744 -38.74 -2.94 -24.30
C MET A 744 -39.26 -1.57 -23.84
N LEU A 745 -38.38 -0.58 -23.69
CA LEU A 745 -38.74 0.80 -23.30
C LEU A 745 -39.61 1.54 -24.33
N LEU A 746 -39.78 1.01 -25.54
CA LEU A 746 -40.74 1.56 -26.52
C LEU A 746 -42.19 1.16 -26.24
N PHE A 747 -42.40 0.08 -25.47
CA PHE A 747 -43.72 -0.50 -25.21
C PHE A 747 -44.09 -0.47 -23.72
N HIS A 748 -43.12 -0.26 -22.83
CA HIS A 748 -43.31 -0.22 -21.39
C HIS A 748 -42.74 1.07 -20.80
N ASP A 749 -43.55 1.79 -20.02
CA ASP A 749 -43.11 2.98 -19.28
C ASP A 749 -42.11 2.63 -18.17
N GLN A 750 -42.24 1.42 -17.60
CA GLN A 750 -41.35 0.90 -16.58
C GLN A 750 -41.03 -0.57 -16.82
N LEU A 751 -39.83 -0.96 -16.41
CA LEU A 751 -39.33 -2.33 -16.45
C LEU A 751 -38.69 -2.70 -15.11
N ALA A 752 -38.49 -4.00 -14.89
CA ALA A 752 -37.76 -4.51 -13.74
C ALA A 752 -36.60 -5.40 -14.20
N LEU A 753 -35.53 -5.42 -13.40
CA LEU A 753 -34.36 -6.24 -13.65
C LEU A 753 -34.06 -7.10 -12.43
N HIS A 754 -33.71 -8.36 -12.68
CA HIS A 754 -32.85 -9.12 -11.80
C HIS A 754 -31.50 -9.27 -12.48
N VAL A 755 -30.48 -8.66 -11.89
CA VAL A 755 -29.11 -8.78 -12.38
C VAL A 755 -28.42 -9.89 -11.61
N SER A 756 -28.09 -10.94 -12.34
CA SER A 756 -27.48 -12.20 -11.93
C SER A 756 -26.27 -12.50 -12.82
N ARG A 757 -25.57 -13.61 -12.58
CA ARG A 757 -24.51 -14.08 -13.49
C ARG A 757 -24.70 -15.56 -13.83
N PRO A 758 -25.24 -15.88 -15.03
CA PRO A 758 -25.32 -17.25 -15.47
C PRO A 758 -23.94 -17.80 -15.81
N VAL A 759 -23.63 -18.98 -15.30
CA VAL A 759 -22.45 -19.76 -15.65
C VAL A 759 -22.92 -21.04 -16.33
N ARG A 760 -23.27 -20.89 -17.62
CA ARG A 760 -23.80 -21.91 -18.56
C ARG A 760 -25.26 -22.29 -18.35
N TRP A 761 -25.76 -22.17 -17.14
CA TRP A 761 -27.17 -22.28 -16.78
C TRP A 761 -27.51 -21.12 -15.84
N ASP A 762 -28.76 -21.01 -15.45
CA ASP A 762 -29.20 -20.06 -14.44
C ASP A 762 -28.69 -20.48 -13.05
N SER A 763 -27.42 -20.16 -12.82
CA SER A 763 -26.61 -20.69 -11.73
C SER A 763 -26.37 -19.69 -10.60
N ASP A 764 -26.99 -18.52 -10.69
CA ASP A 764 -27.06 -17.55 -9.59
C ASP A 764 -25.70 -17.21 -8.98
N HIS A 765 -24.67 -17.05 -9.82
CA HIS A 765 -23.38 -16.61 -9.33
C HIS A 765 -23.41 -15.11 -9.07
N VAL A 766 -22.56 -14.66 -8.15
CA VAL A 766 -22.38 -13.24 -7.85
C VAL A 766 -22.06 -12.45 -9.12
N VAL A 767 -22.78 -11.35 -9.29
CA VAL A 767 -22.59 -10.38 -10.38
C VAL A 767 -21.15 -9.85 -10.40
N THR A 768 -20.50 -9.97 -11.55
CA THR A 768 -19.14 -9.46 -11.78
C THR A 768 -19.15 -8.18 -12.61
N PHE A 769 -18.14 -7.34 -12.48
CA PHE A 769 -17.94 -6.17 -13.35
C PHE A 769 -17.46 -6.59 -14.75
N ASP A 770 -18.30 -7.36 -15.45
CA ASP A 770 -18.05 -7.95 -16.76
C ASP A 770 -18.59 -7.08 -17.90
N ASP A 771 -18.59 -7.61 -19.12
CA ASP A 771 -19.06 -6.88 -20.31
C ASP A 771 -20.58 -6.68 -20.30
N GLU A 772 -21.38 -7.71 -19.99
CA GLU A 772 -22.85 -7.60 -20.02
C GLU A 772 -23.36 -6.65 -18.93
N LEU A 773 -22.79 -6.70 -17.72
CA LEU A 773 -23.17 -5.77 -16.67
C LEU A 773 -22.90 -4.31 -17.08
N ARG A 774 -21.75 -4.06 -17.72
CA ARG A 774 -21.42 -2.73 -18.25
C ARG A 774 -22.37 -2.32 -19.37
N GLU A 775 -22.70 -3.20 -20.30
CA GLU A 775 -23.62 -2.89 -21.40
C GLU A 775 -25.06 -2.63 -20.89
N ILE A 776 -25.54 -3.37 -19.89
CA ILE A 776 -26.81 -3.07 -19.20
C ILE A 776 -26.77 -1.64 -18.67
N ALA A 777 -25.75 -1.29 -17.87
CA ALA A 777 -25.65 0.05 -17.30
C ALA A 777 -25.50 1.14 -18.38
N ILE A 778 -24.77 0.87 -19.46
CA ILE A 778 -24.62 1.78 -20.59
C ILE A 778 -25.97 2.05 -21.25
N GLU A 779 -26.78 1.03 -21.50
CA GLU A 779 -28.13 1.20 -22.06
C GLU A 779 -29.04 2.00 -21.12
N LEU A 780 -28.99 1.73 -19.82
CA LEU A 780 -29.78 2.48 -18.83
C LEU A 780 -29.41 3.97 -18.81
N VAL A 781 -28.12 4.30 -18.81
CA VAL A 781 -27.65 5.69 -18.72
C VAL A 781 -27.80 6.41 -20.07
N ARG A 782 -27.46 5.77 -21.20
CA ARG A 782 -27.57 6.37 -22.54
C ARG A 782 -29.00 6.79 -22.86
N ASN A 783 -29.96 5.97 -22.48
CA ASN A 783 -31.37 6.19 -22.77
C ASN A 783 -32.09 6.98 -21.66
N ASP A 784 -31.35 7.50 -20.66
CA ASP A 784 -31.90 8.20 -19.47
C ASP A 784 -33.00 7.40 -18.74
N ALA A 785 -32.87 6.07 -18.75
CA ALA A 785 -33.89 5.13 -18.31
C ALA A 785 -33.75 4.73 -16.83
N LEU A 786 -32.82 5.32 -16.08
CA LEU A 786 -32.60 5.00 -14.66
C LEU A 786 -33.84 5.27 -13.78
N GLY A 787 -34.71 6.20 -14.17
CA GLY A 787 -35.98 6.47 -13.49
C GLY A 787 -37.12 5.52 -13.89
N ASN A 788 -36.92 4.74 -14.95
CA ASN A 788 -37.92 3.85 -15.53
C ASN A 788 -37.64 2.37 -15.20
N ILE A 789 -36.45 2.04 -14.68
CA ILE A 789 -36.05 0.65 -14.43
C ILE A 789 -35.83 0.41 -12.94
N HIS A 790 -36.52 -0.59 -12.40
CA HIS A 790 -36.34 -1.09 -11.04
C HIS A 790 -35.22 -2.13 -11.04
N ILE A 791 -34.04 -1.76 -10.52
CA ILE A 791 -32.86 -2.63 -10.54
C ILE A 791 -32.84 -3.48 -9.27
N GLY A 792 -33.08 -4.78 -9.42
CA GLY A 792 -32.84 -5.81 -8.42
C GLY A 792 -31.62 -6.65 -8.76
N LEU A 793 -31.05 -7.31 -7.76
CA LEU A 793 -30.06 -8.36 -7.93
C LEU A 793 -30.72 -9.71 -7.67
N ASP A 794 -30.24 -10.76 -8.32
CA ASP A 794 -30.58 -12.14 -7.99
C ASP A 794 -29.33 -13.01 -8.10
N PHE A 795 -28.88 -13.58 -6.99
CA PHE A 795 -27.83 -14.60 -6.95
C PHE A 795 -27.82 -15.27 -5.56
N PHE A 796 -27.19 -16.45 -5.44
CA PHE A 796 -27.08 -17.17 -4.18
C PHE A 796 -25.88 -18.13 -4.17
N ASP A 797 -24.69 -17.54 -4.07
CA ASP A 797 -23.44 -18.28 -3.96
C ASP A 797 -23.19 -18.68 -2.49
N ALA A 798 -23.42 -19.96 -2.18
CA ALA A 798 -23.15 -20.53 -0.86
C ALA A 798 -21.71 -21.03 -0.71
N SER A 799 -20.84 -20.86 -1.70
CA SER A 799 -19.44 -21.29 -1.65
C SER A 799 -18.51 -20.25 -1.02
N ILE A 800 -18.99 -19.01 -0.85
CA ILE A 800 -18.23 -17.90 -0.28
C ILE A 800 -18.99 -17.20 0.87
N ASN A 801 -18.34 -16.24 1.52
CA ASN A 801 -18.98 -15.40 2.53
C ASN A 801 -20.16 -14.61 1.90
N ARG A 802 -21.35 -14.74 2.48
CA ARG A 802 -22.60 -14.17 1.94
C ARG A 802 -22.68 -12.64 2.03
N VAL A 803 -22.04 -12.05 3.04
CA VAL A 803 -21.90 -10.58 3.13
C VAL A 803 -20.94 -10.07 2.06
N ALA A 804 -19.86 -10.82 1.78
CA ALA A 804 -18.99 -10.51 0.64
C ALA A 804 -19.73 -10.67 -0.69
N ALA A 805 -20.54 -11.72 -0.86
CA ALA A 805 -21.33 -11.93 -2.08
C ALA A 805 -22.23 -10.72 -2.40
N TRP A 806 -23.02 -10.27 -1.42
CA TRP A 806 -23.83 -9.05 -1.56
C TRP A 806 -22.98 -7.81 -1.84
N ALA A 807 -21.90 -7.59 -1.07
CA ALA A 807 -21.05 -6.43 -1.25
C ALA A 807 -20.44 -6.40 -2.65
N ILE A 808 -19.92 -7.52 -3.15
CA ILE A 808 -19.32 -7.64 -4.48
C ILE A 808 -20.37 -7.36 -5.56
N GLY A 809 -21.49 -8.09 -5.56
CA GLY A 809 -22.49 -7.97 -6.62
C GLY A 809 -23.12 -6.57 -6.67
N THR A 810 -23.49 -6.02 -5.52
CA THR A 810 -24.13 -4.70 -5.44
C THR A 810 -23.15 -3.58 -5.77
N ARG A 811 -21.90 -3.65 -5.29
CA ARG A 811 -20.86 -2.69 -5.69
C ARG A 811 -20.57 -2.78 -7.18
N ASN A 812 -20.59 -3.96 -7.78
CA ASN A 812 -20.35 -4.11 -9.22
C ASN A 812 -21.46 -3.49 -10.06
N MET A 813 -22.73 -3.65 -9.67
CA MET A 813 -23.84 -2.95 -10.33
C MET A 813 -23.69 -1.42 -10.21
N ALA A 814 -23.37 -0.92 -9.00
CA ALA A 814 -23.11 0.51 -8.79
C ALA A 814 -21.87 1.02 -9.58
N LYS A 815 -20.81 0.22 -9.69
CA LYS A 815 -19.64 0.51 -10.54
C LYS A 815 -20.05 0.60 -12.00
N ALA A 816 -20.87 -0.32 -12.50
CA ALA A 816 -21.35 -0.29 -13.88
C ALA A 816 -22.18 0.97 -14.17
N LEU A 817 -23.08 1.34 -13.26
CA LEU A 817 -23.83 2.60 -13.36
C LEU A 817 -22.91 3.82 -13.39
N LEU A 818 -21.90 3.87 -12.52
CA LEU A 818 -20.93 4.96 -12.50
C LEU A 818 -20.05 4.98 -13.75
N TYR A 819 -19.58 3.83 -14.21
CA TYR A 819 -18.80 3.70 -15.43
C TYR A 819 -19.59 4.24 -16.63
N ALA A 820 -20.85 3.84 -16.76
CA ALA A 820 -21.74 4.34 -17.80
C ALA A 820 -21.98 5.86 -17.68
N ALA A 821 -22.23 6.38 -16.47
CA ALA A 821 -22.39 7.82 -16.23
C ALA A 821 -21.13 8.64 -16.56
N LEU A 822 -19.96 8.01 -16.55
CA LEU A 822 -18.67 8.59 -16.92
C LEU A 822 -18.28 8.33 -18.39
N MET A 823 -19.25 8.05 -19.28
CA MET A 823 -19.00 7.96 -20.72
C MET A 823 -19.51 9.20 -21.47
N PRO A 824 -18.82 9.66 -22.53
CA PRO A 824 -19.23 10.80 -23.33
C PRO A 824 -20.31 10.40 -24.35
N HIS A 825 -21.47 9.95 -23.87
CA HIS A 825 -22.52 9.33 -24.70
C HIS A 825 -22.97 10.19 -25.88
N ARG A 826 -23.12 11.51 -25.70
CA ARG A 826 -23.50 12.43 -26.77
C ARG A 826 -22.50 12.42 -27.92
N HIS A 827 -21.21 12.42 -27.59
CA HIS A 827 -20.15 12.41 -28.60
C HIS A 827 -20.05 11.03 -29.27
N LEU A 828 -20.13 9.94 -28.50
CA LEU A 828 -20.17 8.58 -29.07
C LEU A 828 -21.36 8.36 -30.02
N LYS A 829 -22.54 8.92 -29.68
CA LYS A 829 -23.71 8.91 -30.56
C LYS A 829 -23.48 9.71 -31.83
N GLN A 830 -22.88 10.90 -31.73
CA GLN A 830 -22.53 11.71 -32.90
C GLN A 830 -21.62 10.92 -33.87
N LEU A 831 -20.54 10.32 -33.36
CA LEU A 831 -19.63 9.49 -34.16
C LEU A 831 -20.37 8.33 -34.85
N GLN A 832 -21.31 7.69 -34.16
CA GLN A 832 -22.15 6.66 -34.77
C GLN A 832 -23.04 7.21 -35.90
N ASP A 833 -23.75 8.30 -35.65
CA ASP A 833 -24.71 8.89 -36.60
C ASP A 833 -23.99 9.47 -37.84
N GLU A 834 -22.74 9.90 -37.69
CA GLU A 834 -21.85 10.35 -38.78
C GLU A 834 -21.16 9.19 -39.53
N GLY A 835 -21.29 7.95 -39.05
CA GLY A 835 -20.65 6.79 -39.65
C GLY A 835 -19.16 6.64 -39.32
N ASP A 836 -18.61 7.43 -38.39
CA ASP A 836 -17.23 7.28 -37.89
C ASP A 836 -17.14 6.15 -36.86
N PHE A 837 -17.27 4.92 -37.37
CA PHE A 837 -17.20 3.72 -36.55
C PHE A 837 -15.79 3.45 -36.01
N THR A 838 -14.75 4.02 -36.65
CA THR A 838 -13.36 3.89 -36.20
C THR A 838 -13.14 4.66 -34.91
N SER A 839 -13.45 5.96 -34.89
CA SER A 839 -13.29 6.78 -33.69
C SER A 839 -14.23 6.33 -32.57
N ARG A 840 -15.47 5.92 -32.91
CA ARG A 840 -16.42 5.38 -31.94
C ARG A 840 -15.83 4.17 -31.21
N LEU A 841 -15.36 3.17 -31.96
CA LEU A 841 -14.78 1.95 -31.38
C LEU A 841 -13.49 2.26 -30.59
N ALA A 842 -12.59 3.06 -31.16
CA ALA A 842 -11.34 3.43 -30.51
C ALA A 842 -11.57 4.14 -29.16
N MET A 843 -12.51 5.09 -29.10
CA MET A 843 -12.84 5.79 -27.86
C MET A 843 -13.51 4.88 -26.83
N GLN A 844 -14.44 4.01 -27.26
CA GLN A 844 -15.06 3.03 -26.34
C GLN A 844 -14.03 2.11 -25.69
N GLU A 845 -13.03 1.64 -26.44
CA GLU A 845 -11.96 0.82 -25.88
C GLU A 845 -10.99 1.64 -25.00
N GLN A 846 -10.69 2.87 -25.38
CA GLN A 846 -9.83 3.76 -24.57
C GLN A 846 -10.45 4.06 -23.20
N LEU A 847 -11.77 4.26 -23.13
CA LEU A 847 -12.49 4.50 -21.87
C LEU A 847 -12.35 3.35 -20.86
N LYS A 848 -12.07 2.12 -21.31
CA LYS A 848 -11.84 0.97 -20.43
C LYS A 848 -10.54 1.09 -19.61
N THR A 849 -9.61 1.95 -20.02
CA THR A 849 -8.33 2.20 -19.33
C THR A 849 -8.22 3.61 -18.72
N TYR A 850 -9.31 4.39 -18.77
CA TYR A 850 -9.41 5.63 -18.01
C TYR A 850 -9.33 5.37 -16.49
N PRO A 851 -9.02 6.39 -15.67
CA PRO A 851 -8.83 6.24 -14.22
C PRO A 851 -10.17 6.06 -13.46
N PHE A 852 -10.97 5.06 -13.86
CA PHE A 852 -12.25 4.73 -13.25
C PHE A 852 -12.11 4.30 -11.78
N GLY A 853 -11.02 3.61 -11.43
CA GLY A 853 -10.76 3.20 -10.06
C GLY A 853 -10.66 4.39 -9.10
N ASP A 854 -10.03 5.49 -9.53
CA ASP A 854 -9.92 6.72 -8.73
C ASP A 854 -11.29 7.42 -8.57
N MET A 855 -12.13 7.38 -9.61
CA MET A 855 -13.51 7.88 -9.54
C MET A 855 -14.37 7.06 -8.57
N TRP A 856 -14.27 5.74 -8.64
CA TRP A 856 -15.03 4.84 -7.78
C TRP A 856 -14.63 4.94 -6.31
N ASP A 857 -13.32 5.00 -6.01
CA ASP A 857 -12.84 5.17 -4.64
C ASP A 857 -13.33 6.50 -4.03
N GLU A 858 -13.31 7.59 -4.80
CA GLU A 858 -13.86 8.87 -4.34
C GLU A 858 -15.38 8.81 -4.15
N TYR A 859 -16.10 8.14 -5.04
CA TYR A 859 -17.54 7.93 -4.89
C TYR A 859 -17.86 7.16 -3.59
N CYS A 860 -17.15 6.07 -3.30
CA CYS A 860 -17.28 5.33 -2.04
C CYS A 860 -17.04 6.23 -0.82
N LYS A 861 -15.94 7.00 -0.83
CA LYS A 861 -15.59 7.93 0.24
C LYS A 861 -16.71 8.93 0.51
N ARG A 862 -17.25 9.55 -0.55
CA ARG A 862 -18.35 10.53 -0.44
C ARG A 862 -19.68 9.92 0.00
N GLN A 863 -19.88 8.62 -0.18
CA GLN A 863 -21.03 7.88 0.37
C GLN A 863 -20.79 7.35 1.79
N GLY A 864 -19.61 7.56 2.38
CA GLY A 864 -19.29 7.12 3.74
C GLY A 864 -19.11 5.60 3.86
N VAL A 865 -18.70 4.93 2.79
CA VAL A 865 -18.42 3.48 2.79
C VAL A 865 -16.93 3.21 2.47
N PRO A 866 -16.38 2.05 2.88
CA PRO A 866 -14.98 1.74 2.62
C PRO A 866 -14.65 1.66 1.12
N THR A 867 -13.41 2.02 0.79
CA THR A 867 -12.85 1.97 -0.57
C THR A 867 -12.53 0.53 -1.00
N GLU A 868 -12.13 0.31 -2.27
CA GLU A 868 -11.84 -1.05 -2.77
C GLU A 868 -10.76 -1.80 -1.99
N THR A 869 -9.82 -1.09 -1.37
CA THR A 869 -8.73 -1.70 -0.61
C THR A 869 -9.10 -2.06 0.84
N GLU A 870 -10.28 -1.66 1.33
CA GLU A 870 -10.60 -1.70 2.77
C GLU A 870 -11.80 -2.60 3.09
N TRP A 871 -12.82 -2.62 2.23
CA TRP A 871 -14.11 -3.25 2.57
C TRP A 871 -14.00 -4.74 2.92
N LEU A 872 -13.06 -5.46 2.31
CA LEU A 872 -12.90 -6.90 2.53
C LEU A 872 -12.39 -7.21 3.95
N ASP A 873 -11.52 -6.37 4.50
CA ASP A 873 -11.03 -6.57 5.87
C ASP A 873 -12.15 -6.35 6.89
N VAL A 874 -13.06 -5.41 6.60
CA VAL A 874 -14.27 -5.19 7.39
C VAL A 874 -15.22 -6.41 7.36
N VAL A 875 -15.31 -7.12 6.22
CA VAL A 875 -16.08 -8.38 6.12
C VAL A 875 -15.40 -9.49 6.93
N LYS A 876 -14.09 -9.67 6.78
CA LYS A 876 -13.33 -10.68 7.53
C LYS A 876 -13.45 -10.48 9.04
N GLU A 877 -13.42 -9.24 9.50
CA GLU A 877 -13.61 -8.93 10.92
C GLU A 877 -15.01 -9.34 11.40
N TYR A 878 -16.06 -8.99 10.65
CA TYR A 878 -17.44 -9.37 10.97
C TYR A 878 -17.64 -10.89 10.96
N GLU A 879 -17.04 -11.59 10.00
CA GLU A 879 -17.08 -13.04 9.91
C GLU A 879 -16.52 -13.70 11.18
N GLN A 880 -15.34 -13.27 11.64
CA GLN A 880 -14.71 -13.78 12.85
C GLN A 880 -15.50 -13.43 14.12
N GLN A 881 -16.02 -12.21 14.20
CA GLN A 881 -16.69 -11.72 15.40
C GLN A 881 -18.13 -12.21 15.55
N VAL A 882 -18.81 -12.51 14.44
CA VAL A 882 -20.25 -12.80 14.40
C VAL A 882 -20.56 -14.11 13.68
N GLN A 883 -20.23 -14.24 12.38
CA GLN A 883 -20.76 -15.33 11.56
C GLN A 883 -20.23 -16.71 11.96
N LEU A 884 -18.92 -16.85 12.18
CA LEU A 884 -18.31 -18.14 12.57
C LEU A 884 -18.73 -18.59 13.98
N LYS A 885 -19.19 -17.67 14.84
CA LYS A 885 -19.68 -18.02 16.18
C LYS A 885 -21.02 -18.74 16.15
N ARG A 886 -21.82 -18.58 15.09
CA ARG A 886 -23.12 -19.25 14.93
C ARG A 886 -23.00 -20.77 14.98
N GLU A 887 -21.92 -21.32 14.43
CA GLU A 887 -21.66 -22.77 14.44
C GLU A 887 -21.23 -23.26 15.82
N SER A 888 -20.44 -22.47 16.54
CA SER A 888 -20.01 -22.79 17.90
C SER A 888 -21.17 -22.82 18.90
N GLU A 889 -22.20 -21.99 18.70
CA GLU A 889 -23.43 -22.03 19.49
C GLU A 889 -24.26 -23.28 19.20
N LYS A 890 -24.30 -23.71 17.93
CA LYS A 890 -25.00 -24.94 17.51
C LYS A 890 -24.36 -26.18 18.14
N ALA A 891 -23.03 -26.18 18.32
CA ALA A 891 -22.30 -27.24 19.01
C ALA A 891 -22.46 -27.22 20.55
N LYS A 892 -22.87 -26.10 21.15
CA LYS A 892 -23.19 -26.00 22.59
C LYS A 892 -24.65 -26.37 22.91
N GLN A 893 -25.55 -26.27 21.92
CA GLN A 893 -26.96 -26.64 22.06
C GLN A 893 -27.25 -28.12 21.76
N ARG A 894 -26.30 -28.82 21.12
CA ARG A 894 -26.27 -30.28 21.00
C ARG A 894 -25.48 -30.87 22.15
#